data_AF-A0A1Y5FVD8-F1
#
_entry.id   AF-A0A1Y5FVD8-F1
#
_cell.length_a   1.000
_cell.length_b   1.000
_cell.length_c   1.000
_cell.angle_alpha   90.00
_cell.angle_beta   90.00
_cell.angle_gamma   90.00
#
_symmetry.space_group_name_H-M   'P 1'
#
loop_
_entity.id
_entity.type
_entity.pdbx_description
1 polymer ?
#
loop_
_entity_poly.entity_id
_entity_poly.type
_entity_poly.pdbx_seq_one_letter_code
_entity_poly.pdbx_strand_id
1 'polypeptide(L)'
;MDLEKKGLKKRSQVFDAPTRLSAAIKNGSAIARFGRLQARTGTVYYIAHEGENYRLRCYEIKKSDSKRIPIIIVPPLMISAEVFDVDPESSAVAYLTAQGYSVWIVDFGAPERQVGGLERNFSDHILAVNDAIDYVYEQKKVPVHLAGYCQGGIFCYLAAAYRHSNDVASIITFGAPVNIYKNFFPGVPDEVTTRVFENIGKVIPKSLTPSVIPAWATKNLFKLLSPTKEVKRWISFLGSLHDRDALLQTEEGRSFLGGEGFVAWPGPALYEFLQQMLIGNRLVSGGCVIEARAISLTEITCPILAVIGSKDEIARAPSVRGIADAVPNAELYELYAQGGHMGIVIGSGARKNVWPAVAQWVQWREGKGEQPEAIDLLGEQDNTPPQDSKRDTLPTTIANTLFGMGQGALATAGDLLGITKDSVQAISSNFSTHLSHFTRLEKLNSDSKVGLALSLQEQATKAPQDTFFLYDGIAHSYADASKRVDNIVRGLISIGIRAGDHVGIYMYARPSSLATIMAVNRLGAVVVLLRTMPSKGQLAIELRLGKVQHLIADPENAAAAATSFPGQVYVLGGIGQLERDLPNQVIDLESIDPACVALPDWYQASPGKASDIAFVMFSKRGDDTHCFSITNQRWALTALGTASSTAIRRSDTSYCWTPLHDATGLVVAVSASLVAGARVALAKEFDIATFWKEARGYGARIVFYSGCMLRELVDAPIHKLEKGHSIRLFAGVGMPEALSKRVGARLKPAKIMEIFIVRGSNAYLANISCQKTGPVFQAIPGCSEIALVYWNYEKNLPFLDAAGYLCPVPDGVMGMLLSKSENCAEYLGEQTIYNVFSKGDCWQVSGDLFQVDSDGEYRFLDRCKNLIRVKDDYLATTIIESGLWQLESTSLAAAYGLRIEGYDYDLPAVALQLRSDAKLSAKQLSTVVAQELDPKTRPLVVRVVDNIPMTLGHQADKSILKSEGLPPSALQRGKSFWLNPQTDQYEALNKTSLNKLKKALGIDNTTDKNVGKPSSIKVKKTANSTKSDRSISKKTAANKSPTEINEVLPAQKENGTTEDMTLLSGKNVVAINEANGPSKIIIEATKENEITAPDWQESQISEHSRGPLKDIETQ
;
A
#
# COMPACT_ATOMS: atom_id res chain seq x y z
N MET A 1 -29.62 -53.75 -71.81
CA MET A 1 -30.65 -52.72 -72.02
C MET A 1 -31.10 -52.20 -70.67
N ASP A 2 -30.40 -51.24 -70.06
CA ASP A 2 -30.82 -50.70 -68.75
C ASP A 2 -30.33 -49.25 -68.48
N LEU A 3 -30.30 -48.41 -69.52
CA LEU A 3 -29.85 -47.02 -69.44
C LEU A 3 -30.93 -45.97 -69.74
N GLU A 4 -32.04 -46.35 -70.38
CA GLU A 4 -33.04 -45.39 -70.88
C GLU A 4 -33.99 -44.85 -69.79
N LYS A 5 -34.17 -45.56 -68.67
CA LYS A 5 -35.05 -45.11 -67.57
C LYS A 5 -34.49 -43.91 -66.77
N LYS A 6 -33.27 -43.45 -67.02
CA LYS A 6 -32.69 -42.24 -66.37
C LYS A 6 -32.95 -40.93 -67.13
N GLY A 7 -33.46 -40.97 -68.37
CA GLY A 7 -33.65 -39.77 -69.20
C GLY A 7 -34.79 -38.83 -68.76
N LEU A 8 -35.84 -39.35 -68.13
CA LEU A 8 -37.13 -38.64 -68.00
C LEU A 8 -37.38 -37.89 -66.68
N LYS A 9 -36.52 -38.04 -65.65
CA LYS A 9 -36.68 -37.32 -64.37
C LYS A 9 -35.85 -36.04 -64.23
N LYS A 10 -35.12 -35.61 -65.28
CA LYS A 10 -34.23 -34.43 -65.25
C LYS A 10 -34.71 -33.23 -66.10
N ARG A 11 -35.99 -33.21 -66.50
CA ARG A 11 -36.59 -32.13 -67.32
C ARG A 11 -37.68 -31.28 -66.64
N SER A 12 -37.98 -31.52 -65.35
CA SER A 12 -38.97 -30.74 -64.58
C SER A 12 -38.38 -29.66 -63.66
N GLN A 13 -37.05 -29.63 -63.42
CA GLN A 13 -36.40 -28.66 -62.51
C GLN A 13 -35.91 -27.36 -63.18
N VAL A 14 -36.25 -27.11 -64.46
CA VAL A 14 -35.80 -25.91 -65.19
C VAL A 14 -36.84 -24.77 -65.17
N PHE A 15 -38.09 -25.07 -64.81
CA PHE A 15 -39.20 -24.10 -64.82
C PHE A 15 -39.47 -23.38 -63.48
N ASP A 16 -38.50 -23.40 -62.56
CA ASP A 16 -38.63 -22.82 -61.21
C ASP A 16 -37.62 -21.68 -60.92
N ALA A 17 -36.82 -21.29 -61.92
CA ALA A 17 -35.89 -20.16 -61.82
C ALA A 17 -36.59 -18.79 -61.64
N PRO A 18 -37.71 -18.46 -62.34
CA PRO A 18 -38.41 -17.19 -62.14
C PRO A 18 -39.01 -17.09 -60.72
N THR A 19 -39.51 -18.19 -60.18
CA THR A 19 -40.08 -18.30 -58.83
C THR A 19 -39.02 -18.10 -57.76
N ARG A 20 -37.84 -18.72 -57.90
CA ARG A 20 -36.70 -18.51 -56.98
C ARG A 20 -36.16 -17.08 -57.02
N LEU A 21 -36.05 -16.48 -58.21
CA LEU A 21 -35.63 -15.08 -58.35
C LEU A 21 -36.68 -14.11 -57.76
N SER A 22 -37.96 -14.36 -58.01
CA SER A 22 -39.08 -13.63 -57.40
C SER A 22 -39.10 -13.74 -55.87
N ALA A 23 -38.85 -14.93 -55.32
CA ALA A 23 -38.73 -15.16 -53.88
C ALA A 23 -37.52 -14.42 -53.28
N ALA A 24 -36.34 -14.49 -53.92
CA ALA A 24 -35.15 -13.78 -53.49
C ALA A 24 -35.35 -12.24 -53.51
N ILE A 25 -36.00 -11.71 -54.54
CA ILE A 25 -36.34 -10.27 -54.65
C ILE A 25 -37.41 -9.87 -53.62
N LYS A 26 -38.43 -10.69 -53.36
CA LYS A 26 -39.42 -10.43 -52.30
C LYS A 26 -38.78 -10.46 -50.91
N ASN A 27 -38.02 -11.50 -50.58
CA ASN A 27 -37.34 -11.63 -49.28
C ASN A 27 -36.31 -10.49 -49.10
N GLY A 28 -35.52 -10.19 -50.13
CA GLY A 28 -34.56 -9.08 -50.14
C GLY A 28 -35.23 -7.71 -49.98
N SER A 29 -36.34 -7.45 -50.67
CA SER A 29 -37.08 -6.18 -50.53
C SER A 29 -37.81 -6.05 -49.19
N ALA A 30 -38.26 -7.16 -48.59
CA ALA A 30 -38.83 -7.16 -47.24
C ALA A 30 -37.77 -6.87 -46.17
N ILE A 31 -36.61 -7.54 -46.24
CA ILE A 31 -35.44 -7.25 -45.39
C ILE A 31 -34.99 -5.78 -45.58
N ALA A 32 -34.95 -5.27 -46.81
CA ALA A 32 -34.55 -3.89 -47.10
C ALA A 32 -35.56 -2.81 -46.66
N ARG A 33 -36.85 -3.15 -46.49
CA ARG A 33 -37.90 -2.21 -46.04
C ARG A 33 -38.22 -2.30 -44.54
N PHE A 34 -38.09 -3.47 -43.94
CA PHE A 34 -38.57 -3.74 -42.58
C PHE A 34 -37.50 -4.35 -41.66
N GLY A 35 -36.30 -4.65 -42.16
CA GLY A 35 -35.18 -5.25 -41.43
C GLY A 35 -35.31 -6.76 -41.15
N ARG A 36 -36.53 -7.30 -41.13
CA ARG A 36 -36.88 -8.65 -40.68
C ARG A 36 -38.13 -9.20 -41.38
N LEU A 37 -38.28 -10.52 -41.45
CA LEU A 37 -39.44 -11.19 -42.09
C LEU A 37 -40.61 -11.54 -41.14
N GLN A 38 -40.36 -11.65 -39.82
CA GLN A 38 -41.38 -11.88 -38.78
C GLN A 38 -41.05 -11.09 -37.49
N ALA A 39 -41.97 -11.11 -36.51
CA ALA A 39 -41.76 -10.55 -35.17
C ALA A 39 -41.23 -11.62 -34.20
N ARG A 40 -40.38 -11.22 -33.23
CA ARG A 40 -39.74 -12.16 -32.29
C ARG A 40 -40.74 -12.97 -31.48
N THR A 41 -40.43 -14.25 -31.31
CA THR A 41 -41.06 -15.15 -30.34
C THR A 41 -40.12 -15.40 -29.16
N GLY A 42 -39.87 -14.37 -28.35
CA GLY A 42 -39.11 -14.51 -27.10
C GLY A 42 -39.91 -15.25 -26.01
N THR A 43 -39.22 -15.70 -24.97
CA THR A 43 -39.83 -16.33 -23.80
C THR A 43 -40.65 -15.28 -23.03
N VAL A 44 -41.89 -15.61 -22.67
CA VAL A 44 -42.78 -14.66 -21.98
C VAL A 44 -42.26 -14.35 -20.57
N TYR A 45 -42.12 -13.06 -20.27
CA TYR A 45 -41.74 -12.53 -18.96
C TYR A 45 -42.69 -11.42 -18.50
N TYR A 46 -42.57 -11.04 -17.23
CA TYR A 46 -43.07 -9.79 -16.69
C TYR A 46 -41.92 -9.00 -16.05
N ILE A 47 -42.06 -7.68 -15.94
CA ILE A 47 -41.16 -6.88 -15.11
C ILE A 47 -41.64 -7.02 -13.67
N ALA A 48 -40.78 -7.55 -12.79
CA ALA A 48 -41.11 -7.77 -11.39
C ALA A 48 -40.71 -6.58 -10.50
N HIS A 49 -39.61 -5.92 -10.85
CA HIS A 49 -39.06 -4.75 -10.16
C HIS A 49 -38.45 -3.80 -11.20
N GLU A 50 -38.47 -2.50 -10.92
CA GLU A 50 -37.91 -1.45 -11.78
C GLU A 50 -37.23 -0.41 -10.88
N GLY A 51 -35.90 -0.42 -10.87
CA GLY A 51 -35.08 0.59 -10.20
C GLY A 51 -34.68 1.70 -11.16
N GLU A 52 -34.04 2.75 -10.64
CA GLU A 52 -33.63 3.93 -11.41
C GLU A 52 -32.75 3.59 -12.64
N ASN A 53 -31.92 2.56 -12.51
CA ASN A 53 -30.91 2.21 -13.50
C ASN A 53 -31.15 0.89 -14.25
N TYR A 54 -32.20 0.12 -13.91
CA TYR A 54 -32.47 -1.19 -14.52
C TYR A 54 -33.91 -1.70 -14.29
N ARG A 55 -34.29 -2.72 -15.07
CA ARG A 55 -35.51 -3.52 -14.90
C ARG A 55 -35.16 -4.96 -14.57
N LEU A 56 -35.90 -5.57 -13.65
CA LEU A 56 -35.77 -6.99 -13.33
C LEU A 56 -36.86 -7.79 -14.04
N ARG A 57 -36.48 -8.51 -15.09
CA ARG A 57 -37.38 -9.40 -15.83
C ARG A 57 -37.51 -10.74 -15.09
N CYS A 58 -38.73 -11.21 -14.86
CA CYS A 58 -39.01 -12.52 -14.28
C CYS A 58 -39.77 -13.41 -15.28
N TYR A 59 -39.30 -14.65 -15.44
CA TYR A 59 -39.84 -15.62 -16.41
C TYR A 59 -40.79 -16.66 -15.76
N GLU A 60 -41.18 -16.45 -14.50
CA GLU A 60 -42.16 -17.29 -13.79
C GLU A 60 -43.62 -16.91 -14.14
N ILE A 61 -44.10 -17.38 -15.30
CA ILE A 61 -45.46 -17.08 -15.82
C ILE A 61 -46.60 -17.57 -14.88
N LYS A 62 -46.31 -18.44 -13.91
CA LYS A 62 -47.23 -18.84 -12.84
C LYS A 62 -46.57 -18.64 -11.47
N LYS A 63 -47.31 -18.08 -10.50
CA LYS A 63 -46.95 -18.05 -9.07
C LYS A 63 -47.00 -19.47 -8.46
N SER A 64 -46.09 -20.36 -8.87
CA SER A 64 -46.05 -21.76 -8.43
C SER A 64 -44.78 -22.08 -7.63
N ASP A 65 -44.98 -22.33 -6.33
CA ASP A 65 -44.02 -22.84 -5.35
C ASP A 65 -42.80 -21.94 -5.06
N SER A 66 -42.57 -21.65 -3.78
CA SER A 66 -41.42 -20.84 -3.32
C SER A 66 -40.08 -21.59 -3.39
N LYS A 67 -40.13 -22.92 -3.62
CA LYS A 67 -38.98 -23.84 -3.57
C LYS A 67 -38.09 -23.86 -4.82
N ARG A 68 -38.39 -23.05 -5.84
CA ARG A 68 -37.57 -22.98 -7.06
C ARG A 68 -36.28 -22.20 -6.80
N ILE A 69 -35.15 -22.80 -7.19
CA ILE A 69 -33.81 -22.23 -7.05
C ILE A 69 -33.71 -20.93 -7.89
N PRO A 70 -33.37 -19.77 -7.29
CA PRO A 70 -33.22 -18.50 -8.02
C PRO A 70 -31.87 -18.37 -8.72
N ILE A 71 -31.93 -18.05 -10.02
CA ILE A 71 -30.79 -17.67 -10.85
C ILE A 71 -31.04 -16.27 -11.40
N ILE A 72 -30.16 -15.32 -11.07
CA ILE A 72 -30.13 -13.97 -11.64
C ILE A 72 -29.06 -13.92 -12.74
N ILE A 73 -29.49 -13.62 -13.96
CA ILE A 73 -28.63 -13.54 -15.14
C ILE A 73 -28.31 -12.06 -15.45
N VAL A 74 -27.04 -11.76 -15.73
CA VAL A 74 -26.53 -10.38 -15.92
C VAL A 74 -25.82 -10.22 -17.27
N PRO A 75 -26.29 -9.31 -18.15
CA PRO A 75 -25.65 -8.99 -19.43
C PRO A 75 -24.47 -8.00 -19.30
N PRO A 76 -23.59 -7.91 -20.31
CA PRO A 76 -22.59 -6.84 -20.42
C PRO A 76 -23.20 -5.54 -21.00
N LEU A 77 -22.69 -4.35 -20.65
CA LEU A 77 -23.32 -3.06 -21.00
C LEU A 77 -23.51 -2.83 -22.51
N MET A 78 -22.61 -3.38 -23.32
CA MET A 78 -22.63 -3.17 -24.77
C MET A 78 -23.76 -3.94 -25.48
N ILE A 79 -24.46 -4.84 -24.77
CA ILE A 79 -25.38 -5.83 -25.36
C ILE A 79 -26.70 -5.88 -24.56
N SER A 80 -27.82 -5.87 -25.27
CA SER A 80 -29.15 -5.98 -24.67
C SER A 80 -29.38 -7.33 -23.97
N ALA A 81 -30.18 -7.32 -22.89
CA ALA A 81 -30.64 -8.48 -22.12
C ALA A 81 -31.21 -9.64 -22.99
N GLU A 82 -31.74 -9.32 -24.16
CA GLU A 82 -32.19 -10.26 -25.20
C GLU A 82 -31.11 -11.29 -25.62
N VAL A 83 -29.82 -11.07 -25.29
CA VAL A 83 -28.71 -12.00 -25.56
C VAL A 83 -28.93 -13.40 -24.97
N PHE A 84 -29.73 -13.55 -23.90
CA PHE A 84 -30.01 -14.86 -23.30
C PHE A 84 -31.24 -15.56 -23.88
N ASP A 85 -31.98 -14.90 -24.78
CA ASP A 85 -33.30 -15.31 -25.29
C ASP A 85 -33.45 -14.97 -26.79
N VAL A 86 -32.37 -15.15 -27.57
CA VAL A 86 -32.26 -14.67 -28.97
C VAL A 86 -33.14 -15.45 -29.95
N ASP A 87 -33.30 -16.76 -29.75
CA ASP A 87 -34.15 -17.66 -30.56
C ASP A 87 -34.61 -18.87 -29.69
N PRO A 88 -35.77 -19.49 -29.96
CA PRO A 88 -36.28 -20.62 -29.17
C PRO A 88 -35.37 -21.87 -29.12
N GLU A 89 -34.58 -22.13 -30.15
CA GLU A 89 -33.63 -23.27 -30.22
C GLU A 89 -32.30 -22.99 -29.49
N SER A 90 -31.99 -21.74 -29.13
CA SER A 90 -30.73 -21.34 -28.48
C SER A 90 -30.92 -20.63 -27.12
N SER A 91 -32.14 -20.18 -26.78
CA SER A 91 -32.46 -19.50 -25.52
C SER A 91 -31.99 -20.29 -24.29
N ALA A 92 -31.23 -19.60 -23.44
CA ALA A 92 -30.79 -20.08 -22.13
C ALA A 92 -31.91 -19.97 -21.09
N VAL A 93 -32.72 -18.92 -21.20
CA VAL A 93 -33.84 -18.65 -20.29
C VAL A 93 -34.92 -19.72 -20.42
N ALA A 94 -35.31 -20.06 -21.65
CA ALA A 94 -36.24 -21.15 -21.93
C ALA A 94 -35.73 -22.48 -21.39
N TYR A 95 -34.43 -22.77 -21.57
CA TYR A 95 -33.80 -23.99 -21.06
C TYR A 95 -33.84 -24.09 -19.54
N LEU A 96 -33.34 -23.07 -18.82
CA LEU A 96 -33.30 -23.07 -17.36
C LEU A 96 -34.71 -23.09 -16.75
N THR A 97 -35.66 -22.33 -17.32
CA THR A 97 -37.06 -22.35 -16.88
C THR A 97 -37.71 -23.73 -17.08
N ALA A 98 -37.36 -24.44 -18.15
CA ALA A 98 -37.80 -25.82 -18.40
C ALA A 98 -37.12 -26.86 -17.47
N GLN A 99 -35.91 -26.58 -16.96
CA GLN A 99 -35.29 -27.38 -15.87
C GLN A 99 -35.87 -27.05 -14.48
N GLY A 100 -36.88 -26.19 -14.38
CA GLY A 100 -37.58 -25.87 -13.12
C GLY A 100 -37.00 -24.70 -12.33
N TYR A 101 -35.97 -24.02 -12.83
CA TYR A 101 -35.37 -22.86 -12.17
C TYR A 101 -36.31 -21.66 -12.06
N SER A 102 -36.01 -20.78 -11.12
CA SER A 102 -36.59 -19.44 -11.01
C SER A 102 -35.64 -18.47 -11.70
N VAL A 103 -35.95 -18.07 -12.94
CA VAL A 103 -35.02 -17.32 -13.80
C VAL A 103 -35.38 -15.84 -13.85
N TRP A 104 -34.38 -15.01 -13.57
CA TRP A 104 -34.45 -13.55 -13.50
C TRP A 104 -33.36 -12.94 -14.38
N ILE A 105 -33.63 -11.83 -15.06
CA ILE A 105 -32.62 -11.07 -15.82
C ILE A 105 -32.60 -9.61 -15.38
N VAL A 106 -31.39 -9.10 -15.09
CA VAL A 106 -31.11 -7.67 -14.95
C VAL A 106 -31.04 -7.04 -16.35
N ASP A 107 -31.96 -6.14 -16.66
CA ASP A 107 -32.04 -5.43 -17.95
C ASP A 107 -31.77 -3.94 -17.75
N PHE A 108 -30.56 -3.49 -18.07
CA PHE A 108 -30.17 -2.07 -18.08
C PHE A 108 -30.88 -1.25 -19.19
N GLY A 109 -31.60 -1.93 -20.09
CA GLY A 109 -32.34 -1.35 -21.20
C GLY A 109 -31.43 -0.81 -22.30
N ALA A 110 -31.89 0.25 -22.97
CA ALA A 110 -31.12 1.00 -23.95
C ALA A 110 -30.80 2.39 -23.37
N PRO A 111 -29.56 2.69 -22.95
CA PRO A 111 -29.22 3.95 -22.29
C PRO A 111 -29.56 5.19 -23.12
N GLU A 112 -29.42 5.11 -24.46
CA GLU A 112 -29.73 6.22 -25.36
C GLU A 112 -31.23 6.55 -25.51
N ARG A 113 -32.10 5.87 -24.75
CA ARG A 113 -33.57 6.02 -24.78
C ARG A 113 -34.17 6.27 -23.39
N GLN A 114 -33.32 6.49 -22.39
CA GLN A 114 -33.69 6.72 -20.99
C GLN A 114 -33.18 8.09 -20.56
N VAL A 115 -34.01 8.87 -19.86
CA VAL A 115 -33.57 10.14 -19.25
C VAL A 115 -32.56 9.81 -18.15
N GLY A 116 -31.41 10.51 -18.13
CA GLY A 116 -30.30 10.17 -17.23
C GLY A 116 -29.52 8.90 -17.61
N GLY A 117 -29.90 8.22 -18.69
CA GLY A 117 -29.32 6.92 -19.05
C GLY A 117 -27.87 6.99 -19.51
N LEU A 118 -27.43 8.10 -20.11
CA LEU A 118 -26.09 8.27 -20.68
C LEU A 118 -25.09 8.86 -19.67
N GLU A 119 -25.63 9.40 -18.59
CA GLU A 119 -24.97 9.96 -17.43
C GLU A 119 -24.56 8.89 -16.41
N ARG A 120 -25.10 7.66 -16.53
CA ARG A 120 -24.80 6.52 -15.66
C ARG A 120 -23.31 6.19 -15.56
N ASN A 121 -22.85 5.93 -14.34
CA ASN A 121 -21.47 5.58 -13.97
C ASN A 121 -21.28 4.05 -13.86
N PHE A 122 -20.09 3.57 -13.47
CA PHE A 122 -19.80 2.13 -13.41
C PHE A 122 -20.37 1.49 -12.12
N SER A 123 -20.48 2.25 -11.04
CA SER A 123 -21.10 1.82 -9.77
C SER A 123 -22.59 1.51 -9.96
N ASP A 124 -23.35 2.35 -10.65
CA ASP A 124 -24.81 2.21 -10.86
C ASP A 124 -25.22 0.81 -11.34
N HIS A 125 -24.41 0.22 -12.22
CA HIS A 125 -24.66 -1.08 -12.83
C HIS A 125 -24.33 -2.26 -11.90
N ILE A 126 -23.50 -2.02 -10.88
CA ILE A 126 -23.16 -2.98 -9.81
C ILE A 126 -24.20 -2.89 -8.69
N LEU A 127 -24.66 -1.67 -8.36
CA LEU A 127 -25.78 -1.42 -7.44
C LEU A 127 -27.09 -2.02 -7.98
N ALA A 128 -27.35 -1.90 -9.27
CA ALA A 128 -28.48 -2.57 -9.94
C ALA A 128 -28.45 -4.11 -9.82
N VAL A 129 -27.25 -4.72 -9.79
CA VAL A 129 -27.12 -6.17 -9.48
C VAL A 129 -27.31 -6.43 -7.99
N ASN A 130 -26.88 -5.52 -7.10
CA ASN A 130 -27.12 -5.63 -5.67
C ASN A 130 -28.62 -5.58 -5.31
N ASP A 131 -29.35 -4.55 -5.78
CA ASP A 131 -30.80 -4.40 -5.61
C ASP A 131 -31.58 -5.59 -6.20
N ALA A 132 -31.09 -6.17 -7.31
CA ALA A 132 -31.66 -7.39 -7.87
C ALA A 132 -31.49 -8.61 -6.95
N ILE A 133 -30.35 -8.74 -6.25
CA ILE A 133 -30.14 -9.80 -5.25
C ILE A 133 -31.10 -9.59 -4.07
N ASP A 134 -31.17 -8.36 -3.54
CA ASP A 134 -32.02 -8.01 -2.41
C ASP A 134 -33.49 -8.32 -2.71
N TYR A 135 -34.02 -7.84 -3.84
CA TYR A 135 -35.39 -8.10 -4.27
C TYR A 135 -35.68 -9.60 -4.45
N VAL A 136 -34.82 -10.36 -5.15
CA VAL A 136 -35.08 -11.79 -5.39
C VAL A 136 -34.95 -12.61 -4.11
N TYR A 137 -33.99 -12.28 -3.24
CA TYR A 137 -33.89 -12.86 -1.92
C TYR A 137 -35.13 -12.55 -1.08
N GLU A 138 -35.70 -11.34 -1.16
CA GLU A 138 -36.96 -11.04 -0.48
C GLU A 138 -38.13 -11.89 -0.98
N GLN A 139 -38.26 -12.12 -2.29
CA GLN A 139 -39.34 -12.93 -2.86
C GLN A 139 -39.17 -14.44 -2.64
N LYS A 140 -37.94 -14.94 -2.48
CA LYS A 140 -37.63 -16.39 -2.44
C LYS A 140 -37.16 -16.90 -1.07
N LYS A 141 -36.61 -16.03 -0.23
CA LYS A 141 -36.02 -16.32 1.09
C LYS A 141 -34.97 -17.44 1.07
N VAL A 142 -34.26 -17.56 -0.05
CA VAL A 142 -33.08 -18.42 -0.24
C VAL A 142 -32.02 -17.63 -1.03
N PRO A 143 -30.71 -17.85 -0.79
CA PRO A 143 -29.63 -17.20 -1.54
C PRO A 143 -29.71 -17.46 -3.06
N VAL A 144 -29.19 -16.52 -3.86
CA VAL A 144 -29.32 -16.53 -5.33
C VAL A 144 -28.04 -16.97 -6.02
N HIS A 145 -28.15 -17.65 -7.15
CA HIS A 145 -27.03 -17.90 -8.04
C HIS A 145 -26.90 -16.77 -9.06
N LEU A 146 -25.72 -16.16 -9.16
CA LEU A 146 -25.43 -15.10 -10.12
C LEU A 146 -24.84 -15.68 -11.40
N ALA A 147 -25.33 -15.30 -12.58
CA ALA A 147 -24.91 -15.85 -13.88
C ALA A 147 -24.56 -14.72 -14.87
N GLY A 148 -23.30 -14.32 -14.92
CA GLY A 148 -22.86 -13.12 -15.67
C GLY A 148 -22.07 -13.42 -16.94
N TYR A 149 -22.44 -12.81 -18.07
CA TYR A 149 -21.70 -12.92 -19.33
C TYR A 149 -20.72 -11.76 -19.54
N CYS A 150 -19.44 -12.07 -19.78
CA CYS A 150 -18.37 -11.09 -20.02
C CYS A 150 -18.32 -10.02 -18.91
N GLN A 151 -18.56 -8.75 -19.23
CA GLN A 151 -18.65 -7.64 -18.27
C GLN A 151 -19.78 -7.86 -17.25
N GLY A 152 -20.87 -8.56 -17.61
CA GLY A 152 -21.89 -8.99 -16.65
C GLY A 152 -21.33 -9.91 -15.58
N GLY A 153 -20.33 -10.74 -15.90
CA GLY A 153 -19.61 -11.54 -14.90
C GLY A 153 -18.71 -10.69 -13.99
N ILE A 154 -18.13 -9.61 -14.51
CA ILE A 154 -17.41 -8.61 -13.71
C ILE A 154 -18.38 -7.90 -12.74
N PHE A 155 -19.61 -7.59 -13.17
CA PHE A 155 -20.65 -7.05 -12.28
C PHE A 155 -21.05 -8.06 -11.20
N CYS A 156 -21.23 -9.34 -11.52
CA CYS A 156 -21.50 -10.37 -10.52
C CYS A 156 -20.38 -10.48 -9.47
N TYR A 157 -19.11 -10.44 -9.89
CA TYR A 157 -17.96 -10.44 -8.96
C TYR A 157 -17.94 -9.20 -8.05
N LEU A 158 -18.15 -8.01 -8.61
CA LEU A 158 -18.09 -6.75 -7.85
C LEU A 158 -19.30 -6.58 -6.93
N ALA A 159 -20.50 -6.99 -7.34
CA ALA A 159 -21.69 -6.98 -6.49
C ALA A 159 -21.54 -7.98 -5.32
N ALA A 160 -21.07 -9.20 -5.60
CA ALA A 160 -20.79 -10.18 -4.54
C ALA A 160 -19.71 -9.69 -3.56
N ALA A 161 -18.65 -9.04 -4.04
CA ALA A 161 -17.61 -8.45 -3.19
C ALA A 161 -18.14 -7.26 -2.35
N TYR A 162 -18.99 -6.40 -2.92
CA TYR A 162 -19.59 -5.23 -2.24
C TYR A 162 -20.47 -5.63 -1.04
N ARG A 163 -21.10 -6.81 -1.11
CA ARG A 163 -21.92 -7.42 -0.05
C ARG A 163 -21.29 -8.61 0.68
N HIS A 164 -19.97 -8.83 0.54
CA HIS A 164 -19.22 -9.91 1.19
C HIS A 164 -19.84 -11.33 1.01
N SER A 165 -20.35 -11.61 -0.19
CA SER A 165 -21.11 -12.83 -0.56
C SER A 165 -22.44 -13.07 0.17
N ASN A 166 -22.94 -12.13 0.99
CA ASN A 166 -24.27 -12.26 1.60
C ASN A 166 -25.34 -12.52 0.53
N ASP A 167 -26.26 -13.44 0.81
CA ASP A 167 -27.39 -13.81 -0.06
C ASP A 167 -27.02 -14.33 -1.47
N VAL A 168 -25.74 -14.59 -1.74
CA VAL A 168 -25.25 -15.19 -3.00
C VAL A 168 -24.84 -16.64 -2.75
N ALA A 169 -25.60 -17.59 -3.31
CA ALA A 169 -25.32 -19.02 -3.23
C ALA A 169 -24.02 -19.39 -3.96
N SER A 170 -23.85 -18.90 -5.19
CA SER A 170 -22.62 -19.02 -5.98
C SER A 170 -22.62 -18.09 -7.21
N ILE A 171 -21.46 -17.95 -7.85
CA ILE A 171 -21.27 -17.13 -9.05
C ILE A 171 -20.88 -18.02 -10.24
N ILE A 172 -21.59 -17.91 -11.35
CA ILE A 172 -21.25 -18.49 -12.65
C ILE A 172 -20.86 -17.34 -13.57
N THR A 173 -19.71 -17.45 -14.25
CA THR A 173 -19.32 -16.48 -15.27
C THR A 173 -18.99 -17.13 -16.60
N PHE A 174 -19.39 -16.46 -17.68
CA PHE A 174 -19.15 -16.91 -19.05
C PHE A 174 -18.15 -15.96 -19.71
N GLY A 175 -16.89 -16.40 -19.86
CA GLY A 175 -15.84 -15.58 -20.47
C GLY A 175 -15.65 -14.23 -19.79
N ALA A 176 -15.67 -14.15 -18.45
CA ALA A 176 -15.43 -12.91 -17.71
C ALA A 176 -13.91 -12.72 -17.48
N PRO A 177 -13.25 -11.74 -18.12
CA PRO A 177 -11.82 -11.54 -17.98
C PRO A 177 -11.49 -10.87 -16.63
N VAL A 178 -10.56 -11.44 -15.87
CA VAL A 178 -10.20 -10.94 -14.53
C VAL A 178 -8.85 -10.24 -14.56
N ASN A 179 -7.80 -10.89 -15.05
CA ASN A 179 -6.53 -10.21 -15.34
C ASN A 179 -6.58 -9.65 -16.77
N ILE A 180 -6.89 -8.36 -16.91
CA ILE A 180 -7.11 -7.74 -18.22
C ILE A 180 -5.82 -7.72 -19.07
N TYR A 181 -4.65 -7.58 -18.45
CA TYR A 181 -3.36 -7.57 -19.14
C TYR A 181 -3.06 -8.88 -19.88
N LYS A 182 -3.41 -10.03 -19.27
CA LYS A 182 -3.23 -11.36 -19.86
C LYS A 182 -4.06 -11.58 -21.14
N ASN A 183 -5.07 -10.74 -21.45
CA ASN A 183 -5.74 -10.74 -22.76
C ASN A 183 -4.87 -10.12 -23.85
N PHE A 184 -4.42 -8.88 -23.66
CA PHE A 184 -3.77 -8.10 -24.71
C PHE A 184 -2.32 -8.54 -24.98
N PHE A 185 -1.54 -8.81 -23.93
CA PHE A 185 -0.11 -9.11 -24.03
C PHE A 185 0.25 -10.39 -23.27
N PRO A 186 -0.21 -11.58 -23.74
CA PRO A 186 0.07 -12.85 -23.07
C PRO A 186 1.58 -13.11 -22.98
N GLY A 187 2.07 -13.41 -21.78
CA GLY A 187 3.50 -13.65 -21.50
C GLY A 187 4.34 -12.39 -21.24
N VAL A 188 3.77 -11.18 -21.33
CA VAL A 188 4.44 -9.93 -20.96
C VAL A 188 4.15 -9.59 -19.48
N PRO A 189 5.14 -9.21 -18.66
CA PRO A 189 4.91 -8.82 -17.27
C PRO A 189 3.94 -7.63 -17.14
N ASP A 190 3.02 -7.72 -16.17
CA ASP A 190 2.02 -6.69 -15.84
C ASP A 190 2.60 -5.27 -15.79
N GLU A 191 3.80 -5.10 -15.23
CA GLU A 191 4.47 -3.79 -15.13
C GLU A 191 4.74 -3.13 -16.49
N VAL A 192 5.10 -3.93 -17.51
CA VAL A 192 5.44 -3.48 -18.86
C VAL A 192 4.16 -3.18 -19.63
N THR A 193 3.18 -4.08 -19.55
CA THR A 193 1.85 -3.90 -20.14
C THR A 193 1.18 -2.62 -19.64
N THR A 194 1.28 -2.32 -18.34
CA THR A 194 0.77 -1.08 -17.74
C THR A 194 1.42 0.17 -18.38
N ARG A 195 2.75 0.16 -18.64
CA ARG A 195 3.44 1.31 -19.30
C ARG A 195 2.92 1.55 -20.72
N VAL A 196 2.62 0.48 -21.46
CA VAL A 196 2.06 0.57 -22.82
C VAL A 196 0.67 1.23 -22.77
N PHE A 197 -0.21 0.79 -21.86
CA PHE A 197 -1.54 1.39 -21.70
C PHE A 197 -1.49 2.84 -21.22
N GLU A 198 -0.61 3.19 -20.28
CA GLU A 198 -0.48 4.58 -19.82
C GLU A 198 0.05 5.51 -20.90
N ASN A 199 0.97 5.05 -21.76
CA ASN A 199 1.46 5.85 -22.87
C ASN A 199 0.42 6.00 -23.99
N ILE A 200 -0.39 4.97 -24.28
CA ILE A 200 -1.57 5.10 -25.14
C ILE A 200 -2.58 6.09 -24.53
N GLY A 201 -2.84 6.00 -23.22
CA GLY A 201 -3.74 6.91 -22.51
C GLY A 201 -3.31 8.38 -22.52
N LYS A 202 -1.99 8.66 -22.49
CA LYS A 202 -1.45 10.02 -22.67
C LYS A 202 -1.62 10.57 -24.10
N VAL A 203 -1.68 9.68 -25.10
CA VAL A 203 -1.85 10.01 -26.53
C VAL A 203 -3.33 10.15 -26.92
N ILE A 204 -4.27 9.81 -26.04
CA ILE A 204 -5.71 10.07 -26.20
C ILE A 204 -6.07 11.36 -25.44
N PRO A 205 -6.36 12.49 -26.11
CA PRO A 205 -6.84 13.69 -25.44
C PRO A 205 -8.18 13.46 -24.71
N LYS A 206 -8.40 14.15 -23.58
CA LYS A 206 -9.71 14.16 -22.90
C LYS A 206 -10.87 14.64 -23.79
N SER A 207 -10.57 15.39 -24.85
CA SER A 207 -11.53 15.82 -25.88
C SER A 207 -11.85 14.75 -26.94
N LEU A 208 -11.16 13.61 -26.91
CA LEU A 208 -11.32 12.50 -27.86
C LEU A 208 -11.73 11.17 -27.19
N THR A 209 -11.73 11.07 -25.86
CA THR A 209 -12.64 10.15 -25.15
C THR A 209 -14.07 10.66 -25.33
N PRO A 210 -14.93 10.00 -26.12
CA PRO A 210 -16.26 10.54 -26.41
C PRO A 210 -17.15 10.42 -25.18
N SER A 211 -18.00 11.42 -24.94
CA SER A 211 -18.95 11.45 -23.82
C SER A 211 -20.01 10.35 -23.87
N VAL A 212 -20.19 9.71 -25.03
CA VAL A 212 -21.02 8.52 -25.27
C VAL A 212 -20.36 7.72 -26.39
N ILE A 213 -20.31 6.38 -26.30
CA ILE A 213 -20.09 5.55 -27.51
C ILE A 213 -21.45 5.13 -28.07
N PRO A 214 -21.85 5.62 -29.27
CA PRO A 214 -23.11 5.20 -29.90
C PRO A 214 -23.10 3.72 -30.28
N ALA A 215 -24.25 3.06 -30.23
CA ALA A 215 -24.40 1.62 -30.53
C ALA A 215 -23.78 1.18 -31.88
N TRP A 216 -23.75 2.04 -32.89
CA TRP A 216 -23.11 1.75 -34.18
C TRP A 216 -21.57 1.68 -34.09
N ALA A 217 -20.96 2.49 -33.22
CA ALA A 217 -19.52 2.48 -32.96
C ALA A 217 -19.14 1.28 -32.08
N THR A 218 -19.95 1.00 -31.03
CA THR A 218 -19.89 -0.22 -30.21
C THR A 218 -19.82 -1.48 -31.08
N LYS A 219 -20.76 -1.60 -32.04
CA LYS A 219 -20.83 -2.68 -33.03
C LYS A 219 -19.57 -2.77 -33.92
N ASN A 220 -19.07 -1.64 -34.42
CA ASN A 220 -17.90 -1.63 -35.31
C ASN A 220 -16.60 -1.98 -34.58
N LEU A 221 -16.45 -1.55 -33.32
CA LEU A 221 -15.33 -1.95 -32.45
C LEU A 221 -15.35 -3.46 -32.19
N PHE A 222 -16.52 -4.03 -31.87
CA PHE A 222 -16.68 -5.48 -31.67
C PHE A 222 -16.36 -6.30 -32.94
N LYS A 223 -16.73 -5.78 -34.13
CA LYS A 223 -16.34 -6.38 -35.42
C LYS A 223 -14.83 -6.35 -35.64
N LEU A 224 -14.15 -5.25 -35.29
CA LEU A 224 -12.69 -5.13 -35.39
C LEU A 224 -11.96 -6.14 -34.51
N LEU A 225 -12.53 -6.48 -33.36
CA LEU A 225 -11.98 -7.45 -32.40
C LEU A 225 -12.17 -8.93 -32.82
N SER A 226 -12.85 -9.22 -33.94
CA SER A 226 -12.94 -10.59 -34.48
C SER A 226 -13.00 -10.66 -36.03
N PRO A 227 -11.96 -10.18 -36.77
CA PRO A 227 -12.06 -9.92 -38.21
C PRO A 227 -12.40 -11.14 -39.10
N THR A 228 -12.00 -12.34 -38.66
CA THR A 228 -11.96 -13.56 -39.50
C THR A 228 -13.33 -14.18 -39.78
N LYS A 229 -14.40 -13.75 -39.09
CA LYS A 229 -15.70 -14.43 -39.09
C LYS A 229 -16.76 -13.81 -40.02
N GLU A 230 -16.67 -12.52 -40.35
CA GLU A 230 -17.66 -11.85 -41.22
C GLU A 230 -17.58 -12.31 -42.68
N VAL A 231 -16.37 -12.37 -43.26
CA VAL A 231 -16.16 -12.72 -44.69
C VAL A 231 -16.76 -14.09 -45.02
N LYS A 232 -16.52 -15.08 -44.15
CA LYS A 232 -17.01 -16.45 -44.34
C LYS A 232 -18.54 -16.56 -44.22
N ARG A 233 -19.17 -15.68 -43.44
CA ARG A 233 -20.63 -15.60 -43.21
C ARG A 233 -21.37 -14.82 -44.30
N TRP A 234 -20.72 -13.83 -44.91
CA TRP A 234 -21.21 -13.13 -46.11
C TRP A 234 -21.31 -14.07 -47.33
N ILE A 235 -20.30 -14.93 -47.51
CA ILE A 235 -20.26 -15.89 -48.63
C ILE A 235 -21.39 -16.93 -48.50
N SER A 236 -21.68 -17.43 -47.28
CA SER A 236 -22.82 -18.34 -47.09
C SER A 236 -24.17 -17.64 -47.28
N PHE A 237 -24.32 -16.39 -46.82
CA PHE A 237 -25.57 -15.64 -46.95
C PHE A 237 -26.01 -15.45 -48.41
N LEU A 238 -25.07 -15.09 -49.30
CA LEU A 238 -25.34 -14.98 -50.75
C LEU A 238 -25.79 -16.33 -51.37
N GLY A 239 -25.32 -17.46 -50.83
CA GLY A 239 -25.70 -18.81 -51.26
C GLY A 239 -27.02 -19.35 -50.69
N SER A 240 -27.73 -18.60 -49.84
CA SER A 240 -28.96 -19.05 -49.18
C SER A 240 -30.20 -18.17 -49.46
N LEU A 241 -30.07 -17.10 -50.27
CA LEU A 241 -31.17 -16.14 -50.56
C LEU A 241 -32.44 -16.76 -51.17
N HIS A 242 -32.37 -17.98 -51.69
CA HIS A 242 -33.47 -18.73 -52.29
C HIS A 242 -34.16 -19.73 -51.35
N ASP A 243 -33.66 -19.92 -50.12
CA ASP A 243 -34.20 -20.85 -49.12
C ASP A 243 -34.81 -20.06 -47.96
N ARG A 244 -36.15 -20.12 -47.81
CA ARG A 244 -36.86 -19.32 -46.81
C ARG A 244 -36.71 -19.88 -45.40
N ASP A 245 -36.62 -21.19 -45.25
CA ASP A 245 -36.67 -21.85 -43.94
C ASP A 245 -35.27 -21.89 -43.30
N ALA A 246 -34.23 -22.06 -44.12
CA ALA A 246 -32.83 -21.86 -43.69
C ALA A 246 -32.52 -20.38 -43.34
N LEU A 247 -33.19 -19.42 -44.00
CA LEU A 247 -33.11 -18.01 -43.62
C LEU A 247 -33.80 -17.75 -42.28
N LEU A 248 -35.00 -18.28 -42.05
CA LEU A 248 -35.72 -18.12 -40.78
C LEU A 248 -34.93 -18.68 -39.59
N GLN A 249 -34.39 -19.91 -39.70
CA GLN A 249 -33.52 -20.52 -38.67
C GLN A 249 -32.23 -19.75 -38.38
N THR A 250 -31.87 -18.76 -39.20
CA THR A 250 -30.69 -17.91 -38.99
C THR A 250 -31.02 -16.42 -38.85
N GLU A 251 -32.30 -16.04 -38.84
CA GLU A 251 -32.70 -14.63 -38.93
C GLU A 251 -32.56 -13.88 -37.59
N GLU A 252 -33.04 -14.44 -36.47
CA GLU A 252 -33.04 -13.72 -35.19
C GLU A 252 -31.60 -13.47 -34.70
N GLY A 253 -30.75 -14.50 -34.69
CA GLY A 253 -29.31 -14.40 -34.44
C GLY A 253 -28.49 -13.66 -35.52
N ARG A 254 -29.12 -13.27 -36.64
CA ARG A 254 -28.53 -12.37 -37.65
C ARG A 254 -28.99 -10.92 -37.47
N SER A 255 -30.23 -10.66 -37.07
CA SER A 255 -30.72 -9.31 -36.77
C SER A 255 -30.08 -8.74 -35.50
N PHE A 256 -29.97 -9.59 -34.47
CA PHE A 256 -29.28 -9.29 -33.22
C PHE A 256 -27.83 -8.81 -33.45
N LEU A 257 -27.03 -9.63 -34.13
CA LEU A 257 -25.64 -9.29 -34.52
C LEU A 257 -25.57 -8.25 -35.67
N GLY A 258 -26.68 -8.05 -36.40
CA GLY A 258 -26.84 -7.06 -37.45
C GLY A 258 -26.95 -5.62 -36.92
N GLY A 259 -27.36 -5.45 -35.67
CA GLY A 259 -27.34 -4.17 -34.96
C GLY A 259 -28.37 -4.04 -33.85
N GLU A 260 -29.45 -4.83 -33.86
CA GLU A 260 -30.52 -4.72 -32.86
C GLU A 260 -30.12 -5.21 -31.45
N GLY A 261 -29.01 -5.95 -31.31
CA GLY A 261 -28.51 -6.45 -30.04
C GLY A 261 -27.58 -5.50 -29.28
N PHE A 262 -27.11 -4.42 -29.90
CA PHE A 262 -26.15 -3.48 -29.30
C PHE A 262 -26.85 -2.19 -28.81
N VAL A 263 -26.40 -1.65 -27.68
CA VAL A 263 -26.89 -0.40 -27.10
C VAL A 263 -25.75 0.63 -26.95
N ALA A 264 -26.06 1.89 -26.64
CA ALA A 264 -25.03 2.89 -26.37
C ALA A 264 -24.33 2.64 -25.03
N TRP A 265 -23.05 3.01 -24.92
CA TRP A 265 -22.29 2.95 -23.67
C TRP A 265 -22.25 4.35 -23.02
N PRO A 266 -22.79 4.51 -21.79
CA PRO A 266 -22.64 5.73 -20.99
C PRO A 266 -21.17 6.11 -20.80
N GLY A 267 -20.84 7.39 -21.01
CA GLY A 267 -19.47 7.90 -20.93
C GLY A 267 -18.81 7.73 -19.55
N PRO A 268 -19.49 8.06 -18.44
CA PRO A 268 -18.93 7.87 -17.10
C PRO A 268 -18.66 6.39 -16.79
N ALA A 269 -19.60 5.50 -17.10
CA ALA A 269 -19.41 4.05 -16.94
C ALA A 269 -18.24 3.50 -17.77
N LEU A 270 -18.03 4.00 -19.00
CA LEU A 270 -16.87 3.66 -19.82
C LEU A 270 -15.57 4.18 -19.20
N TYR A 271 -15.55 5.44 -18.75
CA TYR A 271 -14.36 6.07 -18.18
C TYR A 271 -13.91 5.33 -16.92
N GLU A 272 -14.81 5.06 -15.99
CA GLU A 272 -14.52 4.32 -14.76
C GLU A 272 -14.11 2.87 -15.04
N PHE A 273 -14.75 2.18 -15.99
CA PHE A 273 -14.32 0.86 -16.44
C PHE A 273 -12.88 0.88 -16.98
N LEU A 274 -12.52 1.88 -17.79
CA LEU A 274 -11.15 2.02 -18.31
C LEU A 274 -10.13 2.35 -17.20
N GLN A 275 -10.45 3.24 -16.25
CA GLN A 275 -9.55 3.54 -15.13
C GLN A 275 -9.36 2.32 -14.21
N GLN A 276 -10.45 1.70 -13.76
CA GLN A 276 -10.38 0.63 -12.77
C GLN A 276 -9.94 -0.70 -13.39
N MET A 277 -10.54 -1.11 -14.51
CA MET A 277 -10.29 -2.44 -15.09
C MET A 277 -9.08 -2.43 -16.03
N LEU A 278 -9.00 -1.50 -16.98
CA LEU A 278 -7.94 -1.51 -18.00
C LEU A 278 -6.62 -0.90 -17.50
N ILE A 279 -6.65 0.24 -16.80
CA ILE A 279 -5.44 0.96 -16.35
C ILE A 279 -4.94 0.45 -14.99
N GLY A 280 -5.84 0.11 -14.06
CA GLY A 280 -5.48 -0.38 -12.73
C GLY A 280 -5.42 -1.90 -12.55
N ASN A 281 -6.02 -2.68 -13.48
CA ASN A 281 -6.24 -4.14 -13.36
C ASN A 281 -6.85 -4.53 -12.00
N ARG A 282 -7.82 -3.73 -11.52
CA ARG A 282 -8.28 -3.69 -10.12
C ARG A 282 -9.02 -4.94 -9.64
N LEU A 283 -9.49 -5.80 -10.53
CA LEU A 283 -10.05 -7.12 -10.16
C LEU A 283 -8.99 -8.05 -9.55
N VAL A 284 -7.75 -8.01 -10.05
CA VAL A 284 -6.63 -8.79 -9.50
C VAL A 284 -5.91 -7.99 -8.42
N SER A 285 -5.70 -6.69 -8.64
CA SER A 285 -4.89 -5.87 -7.74
C SER A 285 -5.63 -5.42 -6.48
N GLY A 286 -6.96 -5.32 -6.50
CA GLY A 286 -7.78 -4.84 -5.38
C GLY A 286 -8.01 -3.33 -5.38
N GLY A 287 -8.92 -2.86 -4.52
CA GLY A 287 -9.27 -1.44 -4.42
C GLY A 287 -10.03 -0.90 -5.63
N CYS A 288 -10.99 -1.66 -6.17
CA CYS A 288 -12.07 -1.08 -6.96
C CYS A 288 -12.83 -0.08 -6.07
N VAL A 289 -13.39 1.00 -6.64
CA VAL A 289 -14.17 2.00 -5.88
C VAL A 289 -15.59 2.03 -6.45
N ILE A 290 -16.57 1.75 -5.58
CA ILE A 290 -18.01 1.69 -5.86
C ILE A 290 -18.70 2.52 -4.78
N GLU A 291 -19.42 3.59 -5.12
CA GLU A 291 -20.00 4.54 -4.15
C GLU A 291 -19.02 5.01 -3.07
N ALA A 292 -17.80 5.40 -3.47
CA ALA A 292 -16.70 5.70 -2.55
C ALA A 292 -16.25 4.54 -1.62
N ARG A 293 -16.87 3.35 -1.64
CA ARG A 293 -16.39 2.16 -0.93
C ARG A 293 -15.30 1.46 -1.74
N ALA A 294 -14.14 1.24 -1.11
CA ALA A 294 -13.03 0.48 -1.66
C ALA A 294 -13.25 -1.03 -1.45
N ILE A 295 -13.46 -1.76 -2.54
CA ILE A 295 -13.76 -3.20 -2.52
C ILE A 295 -12.66 -4.01 -3.24
N SER A 296 -12.54 -5.28 -2.86
CA SER A 296 -11.59 -6.22 -3.45
C SER A 296 -12.23 -7.60 -3.54
N LEU A 297 -11.87 -8.39 -4.56
CA LEU A 297 -12.48 -9.72 -4.75
C LEU A 297 -12.07 -10.73 -3.66
N THR A 298 -11.13 -10.38 -2.78
CA THR A 298 -10.83 -11.15 -1.55
C THR A 298 -11.99 -11.26 -0.57
N GLU A 299 -13.00 -10.40 -0.68
CA GLU A 299 -14.21 -10.43 0.14
C GLU A 299 -15.25 -11.45 -0.35
N ILE A 300 -15.05 -12.09 -1.53
CA ILE A 300 -15.92 -13.16 -2.03
C ILE A 300 -15.57 -14.48 -1.32
N THR A 301 -16.59 -15.12 -0.75
CA THR A 301 -16.50 -16.43 -0.07
C THR A 301 -17.39 -17.50 -0.73
N CYS A 302 -18.45 -17.10 -1.44
CA CYS A 302 -19.32 -18.04 -2.16
C CYS A 302 -18.59 -18.70 -3.36
N PRO A 303 -18.87 -19.98 -3.68
CA PRO A 303 -18.23 -20.70 -4.79
C PRO A 303 -18.36 -20.01 -6.15
N ILE A 304 -17.36 -20.22 -7.02
CA ILE A 304 -17.30 -19.63 -8.37
C ILE A 304 -17.10 -20.71 -9.43
N LEU A 305 -17.91 -20.68 -10.50
CA LEU A 305 -17.71 -21.44 -11.74
C LEU A 305 -17.30 -20.51 -12.88
N ALA A 306 -16.09 -20.70 -13.41
CA ALA A 306 -15.57 -19.99 -14.57
C ALA A 306 -15.75 -20.82 -15.85
N VAL A 307 -16.68 -20.43 -16.72
CA VAL A 307 -16.86 -21.04 -18.04
C VAL A 307 -15.92 -20.38 -19.06
N ILE A 308 -14.99 -21.17 -19.60
CA ILE A 308 -13.89 -20.71 -20.45
C ILE A 308 -14.11 -21.22 -21.88
N GLY A 309 -14.05 -20.33 -22.87
CA GLY A 309 -14.15 -20.70 -24.29
C GLY A 309 -12.81 -21.11 -24.90
N SER A 310 -12.74 -22.33 -25.45
CA SER A 310 -11.53 -22.88 -26.10
C SER A 310 -10.99 -22.06 -27.28
N LYS A 311 -11.81 -21.16 -27.84
CA LYS A 311 -11.51 -20.27 -28.96
C LYS A 311 -11.97 -18.84 -28.66
N ASP A 312 -11.91 -18.45 -27.39
CA ASP A 312 -12.21 -17.08 -26.95
C ASP A 312 -10.98 -16.16 -27.15
N GLU A 313 -11.09 -15.28 -28.15
CA GLU A 313 -10.08 -14.28 -28.51
C GLU A 313 -10.17 -13.01 -27.64
N ILE A 314 -11.33 -12.78 -26.98
CA ILE A 314 -11.70 -11.58 -26.21
C ILE A 314 -11.41 -11.78 -24.72
N ALA A 315 -11.88 -12.89 -24.15
CA ALA A 315 -11.63 -13.29 -22.77
C ALA A 315 -10.84 -14.60 -22.75
N ARG A 316 -9.55 -14.48 -23.04
CA ARG A 316 -8.62 -15.60 -23.20
C ARG A 316 -8.47 -16.34 -21.87
N ALA A 317 -8.32 -17.67 -21.91
CA ALA A 317 -8.26 -18.51 -20.71
C ALA A 317 -7.29 -17.99 -19.61
N PRO A 318 -6.07 -17.51 -19.89
CA PRO A 318 -5.18 -16.96 -18.85
C PRO A 318 -5.70 -15.69 -18.16
N SER A 319 -6.60 -14.93 -18.79
CA SER A 319 -7.25 -13.75 -18.20
C SER A 319 -8.39 -14.15 -17.26
N VAL A 320 -9.22 -15.11 -17.68
CA VAL A 320 -10.34 -15.65 -16.88
C VAL A 320 -9.83 -16.41 -15.66
N ARG A 321 -8.83 -17.30 -15.85
CA ARG A 321 -8.15 -18.03 -14.76
C ARG A 321 -7.42 -17.10 -13.76
N GLY A 322 -7.27 -15.81 -14.08
CA GLY A 322 -6.83 -14.77 -13.14
C GLY A 322 -7.74 -14.60 -11.90
N ILE A 323 -8.95 -15.18 -11.89
CA ILE A 323 -9.79 -15.28 -10.69
C ILE A 323 -9.07 -15.99 -9.53
N ALA A 324 -8.17 -16.94 -9.80
CA ALA A 324 -7.39 -17.63 -8.77
C ALA A 324 -6.33 -16.75 -8.08
N ASP A 325 -5.87 -15.68 -8.74
CA ASP A 325 -5.00 -14.65 -8.15
C ASP A 325 -5.81 -13.59 -7.37
N ALA A 326 -7.11 -13.47 -7.64
CA ALA A 326 -8.01 -12.44 -7.12
C ALA A 326 -8.83 -12.90 -5.89
N VAL A 327 -9.41 -14.09 -5.95
CA VAL A 327 -10.33 -14.66 -4.95
C VAL A 327 -9.69 -15.88 -4.26
N PRO A 328 -8.78 -15.68 -3.29
CA PRO A 328 -8.24 -16.78 -2.50
C PRO A 328 -9.25 -17.38 -1.51
N ASN A 329 -10.43 -16.77 -1.32
CA ASN A 329 -11.37 -17.08 -0.24
C ASN A 329 -12.62 -17.89 -0.65
N ALA A 330 -12.80 -18.19 -1.93
CA ALA A 330 -13.88 -19.03 -2.44
C ALA A 330 -13.35 -20.38 -2.96
N GLU A 331 -14.24 -21.36 -3.08
CA GLU A 331 -14.03 -22.54 -3.91
C GLU A 331 -14.14 -22.15 -5.39
N LEU A 332 -13.14 -22.50 -6.20
CA LEU A 332 -13.06 -22.10 -7.60
C LEU A 332 -13.11 -23.34 -8.51
N TYR A 333 -14.01 -23.30 -9.50
CA TYR A 333 -14.25 -24.35 -10.49
C TYR A 333 -14.11 -23.80 -11.90
N GLU A 334 -13.79 -24.66 -12.88
CA GLU A 334 -13.85 -24.29 -14.30
C GLU A 334 -14.59 -25.29 -15.18
N LEU A 335 -15.19 -24.77 -16.25
CA LEU A 335 -15.83 -25.52 -17.32
C LEU A 335 -15.19 -25.12 -18.65
N TYR A 336 -14.36 -25.99 -19.24
CA TYR A 336 -13.66 -25.70 -20.48
C TYR A 336 -14.50 -26.05 -21.71
N ALA A 337 -15.21 -25.06 -22.24
CA ALA A 337 -16.24 -25.22 -23.27
C ALA A 337 -15.71 -25.02 -24.70
N GLN A 338 -16.20 -25.84 -25.64
CA GLN A 338 -15.84 -25.69 -27.06
C GLN A 338 -16.62 -24.53 -27.72
N GLY A 339 -16.01 -23.35 -27.75
CA GLY A 339 -16.59 -22.14 -28.33
C GLY A 339 -15.66 -20.93 -28.24
N GLY A 340 -16.02 -19.85 -28.94
CA GLY A 340 -15.50 -18.51 -28.66
C GLY A 340 -16.51 -17.67 -27.88
N HIS A 341 -16.17 -16.44 -27.53
CA HIS A 341 -16.89 -15.54 -26.61
C HIS A 341 -18.43 -15.64 -26.60
N MET A 342 -19.11 -15.24 -27.68
CA MET A 342 -20.58 -15.37 -27.78
C MET A 342 -21.04 -16.85 -27.83
N GLY A 343 -20.22 -17.73 -28.40
CA GLY A 343 -20.55 -19.13 -28.66
C GLY A 343 -20.64 -20.03 -27.42
N ILE A 344 -20.06 -19.64 -26.29
CA ILE A 344 -20.25 -20.32 -25.00
C ILE A 344 -21.56 -19.92 -24.28
N VAL A 345 -22.27 -18.90 -24.78
CA VAL A 345 -23.58 -18.45 -24.24
C VAL A 345 -24.72 -18.76 -25.21
N ILE A 346 -24.61 -18.30 -26.46
CA ILE A 346 -25.67 -18.39 -27.49
C ILE A 346 -25.38 -19.40 -28.61
N GLY A 347 -24.29 -20.17 -28.51
CA GLY A 347 -23.98 -21.20 -29.50
C GLY A 347 -24.91 -22.41 -29.38
N SER A 348 -25.16 -23.11 -30.49
CA SER A 348 -25.87 -24.39 -30.46
C SER A 348 -25.13 -25.49 -29.66
N GLY A 349 -23.82 -25.31 -29.42
CA GLY A 349 -23.05 -26.09 -28.45
C GLY A 349 -23.24 -25.66 -26.99
N ALA A 350 -23.60 -24.39 -26.72
CA ALA A 350 -23.83 -23.90 -25.36
C ALA A 350 -25.09 -24.54 -24.76
N ARG A 351 -26.21 -24.57 -25.47
CA ARG A 351 -27.44 -25.25 -25.02
C ARG A 351 -27.30 -26.77 -24.88
N LYS A 352 -26.39 -27.40 -25.64
CA LYS A 352 -26.14 -28.84 -25.58
C LYS A 352 -25.17 -29.27 -24.49
N ASN A 353 -24.16 -28.44 -24.17
CA ASN A 353 -23.05 -28.84 -23.31
C ASN A 353 -22.85 -27.89 -22.11
N VAL A 354 -22.97 -26.57 -22.30
CA VAL A 354 -22.66 -25.57 -21.26
C VAL A 354 -23.80 -25.38 -20.29
N TRP A 355 -24.99 -25.02 -20.77
CA TRP A 355 -26.16 -24.78 -19.92
C TRP A 355 -26.62 -26.03 -19.15
N PRO A 356 -26.53 -27.26 -19.70
CA PRO A 356 -26.74 -28.49 -18.92
C PRO A 356 -25.71 -28.70 -17.82
N ALA A 357 -24.42 -28.49 -18.08
CA ALA A 357 -23.38 -28.64 -17.05
C ALA A 357 -23.55 -27.59 -15.92
N VAL A 358 -23.90 -26.35 -16.27
CA VAL A 358 -24.24 -25.29 -15.30
C VAL A 358 -25.49 -25.67 -14.49
N ALA A 359 -26.53 -26.22 -15.13
CA ALA A 359 -27.75 -26.66 -14.44
C ALA A 359 -27.49 -27.83 -13.48
N GLN A 360 -26.62 -28.78 -13.82
CA GLN A 360 -26.20 -29.86 -12.94
C GLN A 360 -25.32 -29.35 -11.79
N TRP A 361 -24.41 -28.40 -12.05
CA TRP A 361 -23.56 -27.80 -11.02
C TRP A 361 -24.38 -27.03 -9.98
N VAL A 362 -25.39 -26.26 -10.41
CA VAL A 362 -26.31 -25.58 -9.49
C VAL A 362 -27.09 -26.59 -8.64
N GLN A 363 -27.61 -27.67 -9.24
CA GLN A 363 -28.23 -28.77 -8.49
C GLN A 363 -27.29 -29.41 -7.46
N TRP A 364 -26.01 -29.62 -7.81
CA TRP A 364 -25.00 -30.15 -6.90
C TRP A 364 -24.70 -29.20 -5.73
N ARG A 365 -24.50 -27.90 -6.00
CA ARG A 365 -24.27 -26.90 -4.93
C ARG A 365 -25.47 -26.74 -4.00
N GLU A 366 -26.67 -27.02 -4.50
CA GLU A 366 -27.94 -27.07 -3.75
C GLU A 366 -28.21 -28.42 -3.06
N GLY A 367 -27.28 -29.37 -3.09
CA GLY A 367 -27.41 -30.69 -2.46
C GLY A 367 -28.41 -31.64 -3.13
N LYS A 368 -28.74 -31.40 -4.41
CA LYS A 368 -29.81 -32.06 -5.18
C LYS A 368 -29.27 -32.90 -6.37
N GLY A 369 -27.96 -33.12 -6.45
CA GLY A 369 -27.29 -33.90 -7.48
C GLY A 369 -25.81 -34.16 -7.15
N GLU A 370 -25.11 -34.88 -8.04
CA GLU A 370 -23.67 -35.16 -7.93
C GLU A 370 -22.83 -34.12 -8.72
N GLN A 371 -21.53 -34.01 -8.44
CA GLN A 371 -20.65 -33.08 -9.16
C GLN A 371 -20.57 -33.45 -10.65
N PRO A 372 -20.75 -32.51 -11.60
CA PRO A 372 -20.67 -32.82 -13.03
C PRO A 372 -19.24 -33.17 -13.45
N GLU A 373 -19.06 -34.29 -14.17
CA GLU A 373 -17.76 -34.77 -14.68
C GLU A 373 -17.03 -33.75 -15.59
N ALA A 374 -17.75 -32.77 -16.13
CA ALA A 374 -17.20 -31.73 -17.01
C ALA A 374 -16.66 -30.49 -16.25
N ILE A 375 -16.63 -30.51 -14.91
CA ILE A 375 -16.29 -29.35 -14.08
C ILE A 375 -15.19 -29.71 -13.06
N ASP A 376 -14.00 -29.19 -13.33
CA ASP A 376 -12.78 -29.39 -12.53
C ASP A 376 -12.64 -28.32 -11.43
N LEU A 377 -11.83 -28.60 -10.42
CA LEU A 377 -11.31 -27.58 -9.49
C LEU A 377 -10.23 -26.73 -10.19
N LEU A 378 -10.37 -25.40 -10.10
CA LEU A 378 -9.47 -24.43 -10.70
C LEU A 378 -8.13 -24.36 -9.93
N GLY A 379 -7.27 -25.35 -10.16
CA GLY A 379 -5.93 -25.40 -9.58
C GLY A 379 -5.21 -26.75 -9.66
N GLU A 380 -5.92 -27.84 -10.00
CA GLU A 380 -5.33 -29.19 -10.02
C GLU A 380 -4.72 -29.61 -11.38
N GLN A 381 -5.01 -28.88 -12.45
CA GLN A 381 -4.35 -29.11 -13.74
C GLN A 381 -2.91 -28.60 -13.72
N ASP A 382 -1.98 -29.49 -14.04
CA ASP A 382 -0.56 -29.21 -14.18
C ASP A 382 -0.30 -28.08 -15.21
N ASN A 383 0.74 -27.26 -15.01
CA ASN A 383 1.01 -26.07 -15.83
C ASN A 383 1.63 -26.40 -17.21
N THR A 384 1.10 -27.41 -17.89
CA THR A 384 1.48 -27.82 -19.24
C THR A 384 0.76 -26.93 -20.26
N PRO A 385 1.45 -26.06 -21.02
CA PRO A 385 0.79 -25.26 -22.04
C PRO A 385 0.23 -26.16 -23.16
N PRO A 386 -1.00 -25.92 -23.67
CA PRO A 386 -1.51 -26.62 -24.84
C PRO A 386 -0.53 -26.47 -26.01
N GLN A 387 -0.07 -27.60 -26.56
CA GLN A 387 1.17 -27.67 -27.35
C GLN A 387 1.10 -27.06 -28.77
N ASP A 388 0.02 -26.33 -29.09
CA ASP A 388 -0.39 -25.98 -30.45
C ASP A 388 -0.59 -24.46 -30.67
N SER A 389 -0.05 -23.62 -29.77
CA SER A 389 0.09 -22.19 -30.04
C SER A 389 1.39 -21.92 -30.81
N LYS A 390 1.29 -21.72 -32.14
CA LYS A 390 2.38 -21.08 -32.89
C LYS A 390 2.74 -19.75 -32.23
N ARG A 391 4.04 -19.47 -32.08
CA ARG A 391 4.51 -18.17 -31.60
C ARG A 391 4.21 -17.10 -32.64
N ASP A 392 3.09 -16.41 -32.49
CA ASP A 392 2.87 -15.12 -33.16
C ASP A 392 3.89 -14.12 -32.62
N THR A 393 4.96 -13.90 -33.38
CA THR A 393 6.06 -12.99 -33.03
C THR A 393 5.69 -11.51 -33.16
N LEU A 394 4.58 -11.22 -33.84
CA LEU A 394 4.17 -9.86 -34.20
C LEU A 394 3.92 -8.92 -33.01
N PRO A 395 3.22 -9.31 -31.92
CA PRO A 395 3.00 -8.42 -30.77
C PRO A 395 4.30 -8.06 -30.06
N THR A 396 5.21 -9.03 -29.91
CA THR A 396 6.54 -8.82 -29.32
C THR A 396 7.39 -7.91 -30.19
N THR A 397 7.33 -8.06 -31.52
CA THR A 397 8.00 -7.15 -32.46
C THR A 397 7.44 -5.73 -32.34
N ILE A 398 6.12 -5.54 -32.36
CA ILE A 398 5.50 -4.20 -32.25
C ILE A 398 5.83 -3.53 -30.91
N ALA A 399 5.78 -4.29 -29.80
CA ALA A 399 6.21 -3.79 -28.49
C ALA A 399 7.68 -3.36 -28.49
N ASN A 400 8.58 -4.18 -29.04
CA ASN A 400 10.00 -3.86 -29.14
C ASN A 400 10.29 -2.68 -30.09
N THR A 401 9.52 -2.51 -31.18
CA THR A 401 9.66 -1.36 -32.09
C THR A 401 9.21 -0.06 -31.44
N LEU A 402 8.10 -0.07 -30.70
CA LEU A 402 7.66 1.08 -29.89
C LEU A 402 8.68 1.41 -28.78
N PHE A 403 9.31 0.40 -28.19
CA PHE A 403 10.40 0.58 -27.21
C PHE A 403 11.66 1.18 -27.85
N GLY A 404 12.06 0.68 -29.02
CA GLY A 404 13.23 1.15 -29.77
C GLY A 404 13.08 2.57 -30.34
N MET A 405 11.88 2.97 -30.76
CA MET A 405 11.61 4.34 -31.21
C MET A 405 11.86 5.40 -30.13
N GLY A 406 11.81 5.03 -28.84
CA GLY A 406 12.17 5.93 -27.73
C GLY A 406 13.68 6.14 -27.54
N GLN A 407 14.55 5.31 -28.13
CA GLN A 407 15.99 5.35 -27.89
C GLN A 407 16.74 6.35 -28.79
N GLY A 408 16.14 6.75 -29.93
CA GLY A 408 16.81 7.54 -30.98
C GLY A 408 17.20 8.98 -30.62
N ALA A 409 16.89 9.45 -29.40
CA ALA A 409 17.10 10.84 -28.96
C ALA A 409 18.06 11.00 -27.76
N LEU A 410 18.70 9.92 -27.29
CA LEU A 410 19.36 9.86 -25.96
C LEU A 410 20.88 9.65 -25.98
N ALA A 411 21.53 9.70 -27.15
CA ALA A 411 22.95 9.33 -27.32
C ALA A 411 23.97 10.40 -26.87
N THR A 412 23.55 11.56 -26.37
CA THR A 412 24.40 12.76 -26.17
C THR A 412 24.50 13.25 -24.73
N ALA A 413 24.24 12.39 -23.73
CA ALA A 413 24.23 12.76 -22.31
C ALA A 413 25.13 11.90 -21.39
N GLY A 414 25.93 10.97 -21.94
CA GLY A 414 26.73 10.02 -21.14
C GLY A 414 27.92 10.66 -20.42
N ASP A 415 28.75 11.40 -21.16
CA ASP A 415 30.09 11.82 -20.70
C ASP A 415 30.09 13.01 -19.73
N LEU A 416 28.92 13.57 -19.40
CA LEU A 416 28.76 14.86 -18.71
C LEU A 416 28.25 14.73 -17.26
N LEU A 417 27.95 13.52 -16.77
CA LEU A 417 27.31 13.30 -15.47
C LEU A 417 27.95 12.22 -14.57
N GLY A 418 28.99 11.52 -15.03
CA GLY A 418 29.71 10.52 -14.21
C GLY A 418 28.89 9.28 -13.80
N ILE A 419 27.73 9.04 -14.42
CA ILE A 419 26.81 7.95 -14.06
C ILE A 419 27.32 6.63 -14.67
N THR A 420 27.38 5.56 -13.86
CA THR A 420 27.82 4.24 -14.33
C THR A 420 26.85 3.61 -15.33
N LYS A 421 27.37 2.75 -16.22
CA LYS A 421 26.66 2.25 -17.40
C LYS A 421 25.32 1.58 -17.09
N ASP A 422 25.28 0.77 -16.03
CA ASP A 422 24.06 0.08 -15.61
C ASP A 422 23.06 1.02 -14.91
N SER A 423 23.57 2.04 -14.21
CA SER A 423 22.75 3.16 -13.73
C SER A 423 22.15 3.95 -14.88
N VAL A 424 22.90 4.28 -15.94
CA VAL A 424 22.36 4.90 -17.17
C VAL A 424 21.27 4.03 -17.80
N GLN A 425 21.42 2.70 -17.82
CA GLN A 425 20.40 1.80 -18.37
C GLN A 425 19.14 1.70 -17.49
N ALA A 426 19.29 1.62 -16.16
CA ALA A 426 18.16 1.65 -15.22
C ALA A 426 17.42 2.99 -15.28
N ILE A 427 18.15 4.11 -15.22
CA ILE A 427 17.63 5.47 -15.27
C ILE A 427 16.93 5.73 -16.60
N SER A 428 17.60 5.51 -17.76
CA SER A 428 17.02 5.76 -19.09
C SER A 428 15.70 5.01 -19.35
N SER A 429 15.55 3.79 -18.81
CA SER A 429 14.31 3.02 -18.92
C SER A 429 13.10 3.65 -18.20
N ASN A 430 13.34 4.60 -17.29
CA ASN A 430 12.32 5.33 -16.53
C ASN A 430 12.31 6.84 -16.88
N PHE A 431 13.42 7.37 -17.41
CA PHE A 431 13.70 8.80 -17.55
C PHE A 431 12.65 9.56 -18.36
N SER A 432 12.24 9.01 -19.51
CA SER A 432 11.27 9.64 -20.43
C SER A 432 9.89 9.90 -19.80
N THR A 433 9.57 9.23 -18.68
CA THR A 433 8.28 9.39 -17.98
C THR A 433 8.37 10.35 -16.80
N HIS A 434 9.56 10.56 -16.23
CA HIS A 434 9.79 11.38 -15.03
C HIS A 434 10.73 12.59 -15.25
N LEU A 435 11.20 12.83 -16.48
CA LEU A 435 12.02 13.99 -16.84
C LEU A 435 11.41 15.32 -16.37
N SER A 436 10.07 15.44 -16.43
CA SER A 436 9.33 16.60 -15.93
C SER A 436 9.47 16.85 -14.42
N HIS A 437 9.76 15.81 -13.61
CA HIS A 437 10.05 15.96 -12.19
C HIS A 437 11.48 16.49 -11.99
N PHE A 438 12.48 15.94 -12.68
CA PHE A 438 13.85 16.44 -12.62
C PHE A 438 13.95 17.88 -13.14
N THR A 439 13.34 18.19 -14.27
CA THR A 439 13.23 19.57 -14.79
C THR A 439 12.40 20.51 -13.89
N ARG A 440 11.53 19.98 -13.01
CA ARG A 440 10.89 20.79 -11.95
C ARG A 440 11.88 21.07 -10.81
N LEU A 441 12.66 20.08 -10.38
CA LEU A 441 13.69 20.20 -9.34
C LEU A 441 14.82 21.17 -9.74
N GLU A 442 15.39 21.00 -10.93
CA GLU A 442 16.42 21.88 -11.52
C GLU A 442 16.00 23.36 -11.61
N LYS A 443 14.70 23.65 -11.50
CA LYS A 443 14.13 25.01 -11.58
C LYS A 443 13.64 25.54 -10.21
N LEU A 444 13.81 24.80 -9.11
CA LEU A 444 13.42 25.26 -7.77
C LEU A 444 14.46 26.21 -7.16
N ASN A 445 14.22 27.52 -7.32
CA ASN A 445 14.90 28.57 -6.56
C ASN A 445 14.12 28.92 -5.26
N SER A 446 14.70 29.77 -4.40
CA SER A 446 14.13 30.25 -3.14
C SER A 446 12.67 30.69 -3.23
N ASP A 447 12.34 31.46 -4.28
CA ASP A 447 11.05 32.14 -4.45
C ASP A 447 10.03 31.31 -5.24
N SER A 448 10.39 30.10 -5.67
CA SER A 448 9.49 29.20 -6.40
C SER A 448 8.30 28.81 -5.54
N LYS A 449 7.08 29.06 -6.03
CA LYS A 449 5.85 28.60 -5.36
C LYS A 449 5.73 27.08 -5.42
N VAL A 450 5.80 26.45 -4.25
CA VAL A 450 5.77 24.99 -4.10
C VAL A 450 5.34 24.63 -2.68
N GLY A 451 4.57 23.54 -2.52
CA GLY A 451 4.07 23.11 -1.21
C GLY A 451 3.00 22.02 -1.33
N LEU A 452 2.77 21.29 -0.23
CA LEU A 452 1.85 20.15 -0.16
C LEU A 452 0.42 20.52 -0.62
N ALA A 453 -0.11 21.64 -0.12
CA ALA A 453 -1.45 22.11 -0.43
C ALA A 453 -1.61 22.63 -1.87
N LEU A 454 -0.53 23.13 -2.46
CA LEU A 454 -0.49 23.56 -3.87
C LEU A 454 -0.51 22.33 -4.78
N SER A 455 0.22 21.27 -4.46
CA SER A 455 0.14 20.02 -5.23
C SER A 455 -1.23 19.34 -5.12
N LEU A 456 -1.93 19.45 -3.98
CA LEU A 456 -3.35 19.05 -3.92
C LEU A 456 -4.22 19.86 -4.87
N GLN A 457 -4.05 21.19 -4.92
CA GLN A 457 -4.78 22.08 -5.81
C GLN A 457 -4.47 21.80 -7.29
N GLU A 458 -3.21 21.51 -7.62
CA GLU A 458 -2.80 21.05 -8.95
C GLU A 458 -3.55 19.77 -9.36
N GLN A 459 -3.58 18.73 -8.51
CA GLN A 459 -4.25 17.47 -8.86
C GLN A 459 -5.78 17.60 -8.89
N ALA A 460 -6.39 18.34 -7.96
CA ALA A 460 -7.84 18.62 -7.99
C ALA A 460 -8.26 19.35 -9.27
N THR A 461 -7.39 20.19 -9.84
CA THR A 461 -7.63 20.84 -11.15
C THR A 461 -7.43 19.88 -12.32
N LYS A 462 -6.38 19.02 -12.28
CA LYS A 462 -6.05 18.09 -13.38
C LYS A 462 -6.96 16.85 -13.45
N ALA A 463 -7.44 16.38 -12.30
CA ALA A 463 -8.01 15.06 -12.07
C ALA A 463 -9.01 15.06 -10.88
N PRO A 464 -10.06 15.91 -10.89
CA PRO A 464 -10.93 16.12 -9.73
C PRO A 464 -11.59 14.84 -9.18
N GLN A 465 -12.05 13.96 -10.07
CA GLN A 465 -12.78 12.73 -9.72
C GLN A 465 -11.89 11.50 -9.49
N ASP A 466 -10.57 11.62 -9.69
CA ASP A 466 -9.66 10.54 -9.34
C ASP A 466 -9.59 10.41 -7.81
N THR A 467 -9.52 9.17 -7.32
CA THR A 467 -9.28 8.90 -5.90
C THR A 467 -7.91 9.44 -5.50
N PHE A 468 -7.88 10.33 -4.50
CA PHE A 468 -6.63 10.76 -3.87
C PHE A 468 -6.20 9.77 -2.78
N PHE A 469 -7.05 9.52 -1.78
CA PHE A 469 -6.71 8.66 -0.65
C PHE A 469 -7.83 7.69 -0.25
N LEU A 470 -7.40 6.62 0.43
CA LEU A 470 -8.20 5.53 0.96
C LEU A 470 -7.96 5.43 2.47
N TYR A 471 -9.02 5.25 3.26
CA TYR A 471 -8.97 5.00 4.70
C TYR A 471 -10.24 4.30 5.17
N ASP A 472 -10.11 3.28 6.00
CA ASP A 472 -11.21 2.48 6.56
C ASP A 472 -12.22 1.98 5.51
N GLY A 473 -11.72 1.54 4.36
CA GLY A 473 -12.55 1.12 3.23
C GLY A 473 -13.28 2.25 2.49
N ILE A 474 -13.09 3.52 2.85
CA ILE A 474 -13.65 4.69 2.16
C ILE A 474 -12.58 5.33 1.26
N ALA A 475 -13.01 5.82 0.10
CA ALA A 475 -12.20 6.47 -0.93
C ALA A 475 -12.65 7.92 -1.15
N HIS A 476 -11.72 8.86 -1.14
CA HIS A 476 -12.00 10.28 -1.32
C HIS A 476 -11.38 10.81 -2.61
N SER A 477 -12.11 11.59 -3.39
CA SER A 477 -11.58 12.21 -4.62
C SER A 477 -10.63 13.37 -4.32
N TYR A 478 -9.83 13.77 -5.31
CA TYR A 478 -9.03 15.00 -5.20
C TYR A 478 -9.91 16.25 -5.00
N ALA A 479 -11.11 16.28 -5.58
CA ALA A 479 -12.07 17.37 -5.38
C ALA A 479 -12.62 17.42 -3.96
N ASP A 480 -13.04 16.28 -3.39
CA ASP A 480 -13.55 16.19 -2.01
C ASP A 480 -12.47 16.58 -0.99
N ALA A 481 -11.24 16.09 -1.21
CA ALA A 481 -10.09 16.43 -0.39
C ALA A 481 -9.79 17.94 -0.42
N SER A 482 -9.77 18.57 -1.61
CA SER A 482 -9.59 20.03 -1.69
C SER A 482 -10.74 20.79 -1.03
N LYS A 483 -11.99 20.41 -1.29
CA LYS A 483 -13.18 21.04 -0.69
C LYS A 483 -13.14 20.97 0.84
N ARG A 484 -12.76 19.81 1.41
CA ARG A 484 -12.60 19.69 2.87
C ARG A 484 -11.44 20.54 3.38
N VAL A 485 -10.32 20.60 2.67
CA VAL A 485 -9.19 21.50 3.01
C VAL A 485 -9.63 22.96 3.00
N ASP A 486 -10.38 23.41 1.99
CA ASP A 486 -10.88 24.79 1.89
C ASP A 486 -11.88 25.14 2.99
N ASN A 487 -12.74 24.18 3.39
CA ASN A 487 -13.62 24.34 4.56
C ASN A 487 -12.82 24.48 5.87
N ILE A 488 -11.77 23.66 6.06
CA ILE A 488 -10.91 23.77 7.26
C ILE A 488 -10.19 25.12 7.26
N VAL A 489 -9.64 25.60 6.13
CA VAL A 489 -8.99 26.92 6.04
C VAL A 489 -9.91 28.04 6.52
N ARG A 490 -11.20 28.01 6.17
CA ARG A 490 -12.19 28.96 6.69
C ARG A 490 -12.33 28.87 8.21
N GLY A 491 -12.42 27.66 8.76
CA GLY A 491 -12.35 27.42 10.20
C GLY A 491 -11.12 28.08 10.84
N LEU A 492 -9.91 27.78 10.33
CA LEU A 492 -8.64 28.35 10.81
C LEU A 492 -8.61 29.89 10.78
N ILE A 493 -9.12 30.50 9.70
CA ILE A 493 -9.20 31.96 9.54
C ILE A 493 -10.13 32.57 10.60
N SER A 494 -11.28 31.93 10.87
CA SER A 494 -12.29 32.41 11.82
C SER A 494 -11.82 32.37 13.28
N ILE A 495 -10.98 31.38 13.65
CA ILE A 495 -10.33 31.31 14.97
C ILE A 495 -9.05 32.17 15.07
N GLY A 496 -8.75 32.98 14.04
CA GLY A 496 -7.71 34.01 14.09
C GLY A 496 -6.36 33.65 13.48
N ILE A 497 -6.14 32.40 13.01
CA ILE A 497 -4.84 31.94 12.49
C ILE A 497 -4.47 32.67 11.19
N ARG A 498 -3.17 32.95 11.02
CA ARG A 498 -2.55 33.68 9.92
C ARG A 498 -1.38 32.90 9.30
N ALA A 499 -0.89 33.38 8.16
CA ALA A 499 0.34 32.87 7.55
C ALA A 499 1.54 33.13 8.48
N GLY A 500 2.45 32.16 8.57
CA GLY A 500 3.59 32.18 9.51
C GLY A 500 3.32 31.62 10.91
N ASP A 501 2.05 31.45 11.31
CA ASP A 501 1.72 30.91 12.64
C ASP A 501 2.13 29.44 12.79
N HIS A 502 2.57 29.07 14.00
CA HIS A 502 2.99 27.70 14.31
C HIS A 502 1.80 26.91 14.87
N VAL A 503 1.20 26.05 14.03
CA VAL A 503 0.01 25.27 14.38
C VAL A 503 0.40 23.83 14.71
N GLY A 504 0.21 23.45 15.96
CA GLY A 504 0.40 22.09 16.45
C GLY A 504 -0.71 21.16 15.98
N ILE A 505 -0.33 20.05 15.36
CA ILE A 505 -1.22 18.96 14.95
C ILE A 505 -0.94 17.75 15.85
N TYR A 506 -1.83 17.46 16.78
CA TYR A 506 -1.74 16.32 17.71
C TYR A 506 -2.89 15.36 17.44
N MET A 507 -2.75 14.60 16.34
CA MET A 507 -3.81 13.77 15.77
C MET A 507 -3.27 12.41 15.30
N TYR A 508 -4.09 11.37 15.45
CA TYR A 508 -3.87 10.07 14.83
C TYR A 508 -4.00 10.14 13.29
N ALA A 509 -3.32 9.24 12.58
CA ALA A 509 -3.32 9.17 11.12
C ALA A 509 -4.71 8.84 10.58
N ARG A 510 -5.40 9.88 10.07
CA ARG A 510 -6.79 9.78 9.56
C ARG A 510 -7.10 10.86 8.50
N PRO A 511 -8.24 10.78 7.78
CA PRO A 511 -8.61 11.74 6.74
C PRO A 511 -8.60 13.21 7.20
N SER A 512 -9.14 13.49 8.40
CA SER A 512 -9.17 14.85 8.95
C SER A 512 -7.78 15.37 9.34
N SER A 513 -6.86 14.53 9.81
CA SER A 513 -5.49 14.94 10.13
C SER A 513 -4.73 15.38 8.87
N LEU A 514 -4.81 14.60 7.79
CA LEU A 514 -4.19 14.95 6.50
C LEU A 514 -4.81 16.23 5.91
N ALA A 515 -6.13 16.36 5.96
CA ALA A 515 -6.81 17.57 5.53
C ALA A 515 -6.44 18.81 6.38
N THR A 516 -6.22 18.65 7.69
CA THR A 516 -5.80 19.75 8.58
C THR A 516 -4.36 20.18 8.31
N ILE A 517 -3.44 19.22 8.14
CA ILE A 517 -2.05 19.46 7.70
C ILE A 517 -2.03 20.24 6.38
N MET A 518 -2.87 19.83 5.41
CA MET A 518 -3.01 20.52 4.13
C MET A 518 -3.68 21.89 4.25
N ALA A 519 -4.61 22.10 5.18
CA ALA A 519 -5.25 23.40 5.41
C ALA A 519 -4.30 24.43 6.05
N VAL A 520 -3.53 24.02 7.06
CA VAL A 520 -2.48 24.86 7.66
C VAL A 520 -1.45 25.26 6.59
N ASN A 521 -0.99 24.31 5.76
CA ASN A 521 -0.09 24.61 4.65
C ASN A 521 -0.75 25.47 3.54
N ARG A 522 -2.05 25.32 3.27
CA ARG A 522 -2.80 26.17 2.32
C ARG A 522 -2.95 27.60 2.81
N LEU A 523 -3.07 27.81 4.12
CA LEU A 523 -3.11 29.13 4.76
C LEU A 523 -1.73 29.83 4.78
N GLY A 524 -0.64 29.09 4.52
CA GLY A 524 0.72 29.59 4.68
C GLY A 524 1.22 29.57 6.12
N ALA A 525 0.55 28.83 7.01
CA ALA A 525 0.98 28.60 8.38
C ALA A 525 1.95 27.40 8.46
N VAL A 526 2.76 27.35 9.52
CA VAL A 526 3.78 26.31 9.75
C VAL A 526 3.13 25.12 10.46
N VAL A 527 3.21 23.94 9.84
CA VAL A 527 2.67 22.70 10.42
C VAL A 527 3.65 22.13 11.45
N VAL A 528 3.27 22.05 12.72
CA VAL A 528 4.07 21.42 13.78
C VAL A 528 3.47 20.04 14.08
N LEU A 529 4.15 18.97 13.67
CA LEU A 529 3.64 17.60 13.75
C LEU A 529 4.01 16.95 15.10
N LEU A 530 3.04 16.86 16.01
CA LEU A 530 3.23 16.40 17.39
C LEU A 530 2.99 14.89 17.50
N ARG A 531 3.76 14.20 18.36
CA ARG A 531 3.76 12.72 18.41
C ARG A 531 2.76 12.20 19.45
N THR A 532 1.75 11.45 19.00
CA THR A 532 0.64 10.89 19.80
C THR A 532 1.04 9.72 20.73
N MET A 533 2.14 9.87 21.46
CA MET A 533 2.72 8.83 22.34
C MET A 533 2.43 9.12 23.83
N PRO A 534 2.21 8.09 24.67
CA PRO A 534 1.73 8.24 26.06
C PRO A 534 2.81 8.62 27.10
N SER A 535 4.00 9.08 26.69
CA SER A 535 5.07 9.47 27.62
C SER A 535 4.74 10.80 28.33
N LYS A 536 4.55 10.75 29.65
CA LYS A 536 4.20 11.92 30.48
C LYS A 536 5.16 13.09 30.24
N GLY A 537 4.61 14.27 29.95
CA GLY A 537 5.37 15.51 29.72
C GLY A 537 5.97 15.66 28.31
N GLN A 538 5.99 14.60 27.48
CA GLN A 538 6.58 14.64 26.13
C GLN A 538 5.90 15.68 25.23
N LEU A 539 4.57 15.75 25.26
CA LEU A 539 3.80 16.72 24.49
C LEU A 539 4.16 18.17 24.86
N ALA A 540 4.31 18.48 26.15
CA ALA A 540 4.71 19.83 26.60
C ALA A 540 6.12 20.21 26.13
N ILE A 541 7.04 19.26 26.03
CA ILE A 541 8.39 19.47 25.47
C ILE A 541 8.29 19.79 23.97
N GLU A 542 7.46 19.05 23.22
CA GLU A 542 7.28 19.25 21.78
C GLU A 542 6.54 20.56 21.44
N LEU A 543 5.48 20.90 22.18
CA LEU A 543 4.77 22.18 22.05
C LEU A 543 5.73 23.37 22.23
N ARG A 544 6.60 23.31 23.24
CA ARG A 544 7.63 24.33 23.51
C ARG A 544 8.70 24.40 22.43
N LEU A 545 9.28 23.26 22.03
CA LEU A 545 10.34 23.21 21.01
C LEU A 545 9.83 23.64 19.63
N GLY A 546 8.61 23.21 19.27
CA GLY A 546 7.93 23.60 18.05
C GLY A 546 7.34 25.01 18.06
N LYS A 547 7.45 25.75 19.17
CA LYS A 547 6.90 27.11 19.35
C LYS A 547 5.40 27.22 19.02
N VAL A 548 4.61 26.21 19.41
CA VAL A 548 3.19 26.10 19.04
C VAL A 548 2.37 27.25 19.62
N GLN A 549 1.61 27.93 18.75
CA GLN A 549 0.72 29.05 19.08
C GLN A 549 -0.75 28.63 19.13
N HIS A 550 -1.15 27.66 18.30
CA HIS A 550 -2.49 27.06 18.27
C HIS A 550 -2.37 25.55 18.21
N LEU A 551 -3.15 24.82 19.02
CA LEU A 551 -3.12 23.35 19.04
C LEU A 551 -4.44 22.78 18.50
N ILE A 552 -4.35 22.00 17.42
CA ILE A 552 -5.46 21.20 16.88
C ILE A 552 -5.23 19.74 17.25
N ALA A 553 -6.20 19.17 17.94
CA ALA A 553 -6.27 17.76 18.29
C ALA A 553 -7.43 17.08 17.55
N ASP A 554 -7.49 15.75 17.63
CA ASP A 554 -8.72 15.00 17.39
C ASP A 554 -9.47 14.76 18.73
N PRO A 555 -10.74 14.32 18.72
CA PRO A 555 -11.52 14.14 19.94
C PRO A 555 -10.85 13.22 20.96
N GLU A 556 -10.18 12.16 20.51
CA GLU A 556 -9.52 11.17 21.35
C GLU A 556 -8.29 11.75 22.09
N ASN A 557 -7.58 12.69 21.48
CA ASN A 557 -6.45 13.38 22.11
C ASN A 557 -6.82 14.68 22.84
N ALA A 558 -8.07 15.14 22.76
CA ALA A 558 -8.52 16.46 23.24
C ALA A 558 -8.18 16.73 24.72
N ALA A 559 -8.39 15.76 25.61
CA ALA A 559 -8.11 15.91 27.04
C ALA A 559 -6.60 15.99 27.33
N ALA A 560 -5.77 15.23 26.61
CA ALA A 560 -4.31 15.28 26.75
C ALA A 560 -3.72 16.59 26.21
N ALA A 561 -4.29 17.10 25.11
CA ALA A 561 -3.99 18.41 24.56
C ALA A 561 -4.32 19.55 25.55
N ALA A 562 -5.56 19.61 26.06
CA ALA A 562 -5.99 20.62 27.03
C ALA A 562 -5.21 20.59 28.36
N THR A 563 -4.74 19.40 28.78
CA THR A 563 -3.89 19.26 29.98
C THR A 563 -2.44 19.73 29.74
N SER A 564 -1.95 19.74 28.49
CA SER A 564 -0.52 19.95 28.17
C SER A 564 -0.21 21.29 27.50
N PHE A 565 -1.21 21.97 26.93
CA PHE A 565 -1.06 23.23 26.22
C PHE A 565 -1.74 24.37 27.00
N PRO A 566 -1.03 25.47 27.32
CA PRO A 566 -1.60 26.59 28.08
C PRO A 566 -2.44 27.56 27.23
N GLY A 567 -2.50 27.38 25.90
CA GLY A 567 -3.28 28.19 24.98
C GLY A 567 -4.59 27.50 24.54
N GLN A 568 -5.33 28.14 23.62
CA GLN A 568 -6.58 27.58 23.12
C GLN A 568 -6.36 26.28 22.34
N VAL A 569 -7.05 25.22 22.76
CA VAL A 569 -7.10 23.93 22.05
C VAL A 569 -8.35 23.86 21.17
N TYR A 570 -8.18 23.30 19.98
CA TYR A 570 -9.22 23.10 18.98
C TYR A 570 -9.33 21.60 18.66
N VAL A 571 -10.53 21.12 18.34
CA VAL A 571 -10.79 19.72 17.94
C VAL A 571 -11.35 19.63 16.52
N LEU A 572 -10.90 18.63 15.77
CA LEU A 572 -11.30 18.42 14.37
C LEU A 572 -11.21 16.91 14.02
N GLY A 573 -12.20 16.36 13.31
CA GLY A 573 -12.35 14.91 13.08
C GLY A 573 -13.57 14.33 13.81
N GLY A 574 -13.60 13.02 14.02
CA GLY A 574 -14.72 12.34 14.73
C GLY A 574 -16.02 12.26 13.93
N ILE A 575 -15.98 11.73 12.70
CA ILE A 575 -17.16 11.59 11.83
C ILE A 575 -18.26 10.79 12.56
N GLY A 576 -19.49 11.30 12.54
CA GLY A 576 -20.69 10.62 13.05
C GLY A 576 -21.14 11.03 14.46
N GLN A 577 -20.31 11.72 15.25
CA GLN A 577 -20.71 12.27 16.55
C GLN A 577 -21.10 13.75 16.43
N LEU A 578 -22.42 14.02 16.48
CA LEU A 578 -23.01 15.37 16.48
C LEU A 578 -22.90 16.05 17.86
N GLU A 579 -22.97 15.27 18.94
CA GLU A 579 -22.66 15.70 20.30
C GLU A 579 -21.44 14.91 20.80
N ARG A 580 -20.55 15.57 21.54
CA ARG A 580 -19.26 15.04 21.98
C ARG A 580 -18.95 15.53 23.39
N ASP A 581 -18.48 14.63 24.25
CA ASP A 581 -17.97 14.98 25.58
C ASP A 581 -16.55 15.56 25.43
N LEU A 582 -16.47 16.88 25.22
CA LEU A 582 -15.23 17.62 25.10
C LEU A 582 -15.00 18.48 26.36
N PRO A 583 -13.75 18.63 26.84
CA PRO A 583 -13.46 19.51 27.98
C PRO A 583 -13.88 20.95 27.69
N ASN A 584 -14.51 21.64 28.66
CA ASN A 584 -15.04 23.01 28.54
C ASN A 584 -14.06 24.10 28.03
N GLN A 585 -12.77 23.78 27.90
CA GLN A 585 -11.71 24.67 27.42
C GLN A 585 -11.35 24.41 25.94
N VAL A 586 -12.03 23.48 25.26
CA VAL A 586 -11.78 23.05 23.89
C VAL A 586 -12.87 23.56 22.95
N ILE A 587 -12.48 24.04 21.77
CA ILE A 587 -13.41 24.51 20.73
C ILE A 587 -13.50 23.46 19.61
N ASP A 588 -14.70 22.98 19.29
CA ASP A 588 -14.92 22.06 18.18
C ASP A 588 -15.03 22.80 16.84
N LEU A 589 -14.11 22.54 15.91
CA LEU A 589 -14.08 23.17 14.59
C LEU A 589 -15.10 22.58 13.62
N GLU A 590 -15.69 21.41 13.92
CA GLU A 590 -16.81 20.87 13.13
C GLU A 590 -18.14 21.61 13.41
N SER A 591 -18.20 22.41 14.49
CA SER A 591 -19.38 23.25 14.82
C SER A 591 -19.47 24.54 13.98
N ILE A 592 -18.40 24.90 13.27
CA ILE A 592 -18.31 26.11 12.46
C ILE A 592 -18.86 25.82 11.06
N ASP A 593 -19.92 26.50 10.65
CA ASP A 593 -20.36 26.47 9.24
C ASP A 593 -19.36 27.24 8.35
N PRO A 594 -18.62 26.57 7.45
CA PRO A 594 -17.68 27.23 6.56
C PRO A 594 -18.37 28.13 5.51
N ALA A 595 -19.67 27.96 5.24
CA ALA A 595 -20.40 28.84 4.32
C ALA A 595 -20.64 30.24 4.92
N CYS A 596 -20.81 30.34 6.24
CA CYS A 596 -20.94 31.61 6.96
C CYS A 596 -19.62 32.38 7.14
N VAL A 597 -18.45 31.77 6.90
CA VAL A 597 -17.14 32.42 7.06
C VAL A 597 -16.69 33.09 5.76
N ALA A 598 -16.69 34.41 5.73
CA ALA A 598 -16.09 35.20 4.65
C ALA A 598 -14.55 35.04 4.62
N LEU A 599 -13.98 35.00 3.41
CA LEU A 599 -12.52 35.05 3.23
C LEU A 599 -12.07 36.52 3.22
N PRO A 600 -11.04 36.91 4.00
CA PRO A 600 -10.55 38.29 4.05
C PRO A 600 -9.53 38.57 2.93
N ASP A 601 -9.40 39.84 2.55
CA ASP A 601 -8.59 40.29 1.40
C ASP A 601 -7.11 39.90 1.43
N TRP A 602 -6.54 39.66 2.63
CA TRP A 602 -5.15 39.21 2.79
C TRP A 602 -4.95 37.72 2.50
N TYR A 603 -6.03 36.91 2.44
CA TYR A 603 -5.91 35.48 2.25
C TYR A 603 -5.59 35.13 0.78
N GLN A 604 -4.38 34.60 0.58
CA GLN A 604 -4.00 33.93 -0.66
C GLN A 604 -3.87 32.43 -0.40
N ALA A 605 -4.56 31.61 -1.19
CA ALA A 605 -4.45 30.15 -1.13
C ALA A 605 -3.05 29.68 -1.58
N SER A 606 -2.43 28.81 -0.78
CA SER A 606 -1.12 28.20 -1.02
C SER A 606 -0.02 29.25 -1.33
N PRO A 607 0.26 30.21 -0.42
CA PRO A 607 1.14 31.34 -0.71
C PRO A 607 2.64 30.98 -0.68
N GLY A 608 2.98 29.87 -0.01
CA GLY A 608 4.35 29.51 0.36
C GLY A 608 5.36 29.38 -0.78
N LYS A 609 6.55 29.91 -0.53
CA LYS A 609 7.76 29.79 -1.35
C LYS A 609 8.59 28.58 -0.93
N ALA A 610 9.50 28.16 -1.79
CA ALA A 610 10.44 27.06 -1.54
C ALA A 610 11.32 27.30 -0.29
N SER A 611 11.71 28.55 -0.02
CA SER A 611 12.45 28.96 1.18
C SER A 611 11.70 28.75 2.50
N ASP A 612 10.38 28.79 2.47
CA ASP A 612 9.57 28.90 3.69
C ASP A 612 9.48 27.55 4.42
N ILE A 613 9.37 27.58 5.75
CA ILE A 613 9.21 26.38 6.58
C ILE A 613 7.81 25.80 6.35
N ALA A 614 7.75 24.56 5.86
CA ALA A 614 6.51 23.82 5.65
C ALA A 614 6.12 23.01 6.89
N PHE A 615 7.09 22.33 7.50
CA PHE A 615 6.89 21.41 8.63
C PHE A 615 7.95 21.60 9.72
N VAL A 616 7.55 21.42 10.98
CA VAL A 616 8.42 21.16 12.12
C VAL A 616 8.08 19.78 12.67
N MET A 617 9.11 18.94 12.85
CA MET A 617 8.96 17.52 13.24
C MET A 617 9.94 17.19 14.37
N PHE A 618 9.71 16.09 15.10
CA PHE A 618 10.48 15.74 16.31
C PHE A 618 11.15 14.37 16.24
N SER A 619 12.33 14.26 16.84
CA SER A 619 13.06 13.00 17.01
C SER A 619 13.60 12.87 18.44
N LYS A 620 13.66 11.64 18.97
CA LYS A 620 14.29 11.35 20.28
C LYS A 620 15.74 10.89 20.07
N ARG A 621 16.65 11.24 20.98
CA ARG A 621 18.06 10.84 21.00
C ARG A 621 18.45 10.47 22.43
N GLY A 622 18.41 9.19 22.78
CA GLY A 622 18.46 8.79 24.19
C GLY A 622 17.18 9.28 24.88
N ASP A 623 17.31 10.15 25.88
CA ASP A 623 16.16 10.80 26.52
C ASP A 623 15.81 12.19 25.97
N ASP A 624 16.74 12.86 25.29
CA ASP A 624 16.49 14.18 24.71
C ASP A 624 15.53 14.12 23.52
N THR A 625 14.67 15.14 23.39
CA THR A 625 13.85 15.39 22.21
C THR A 625 14.37 16.61 21.47
N HIS A 626 14.56 16.49 20.16
CA HIS A 626 14.97 17.58 19.28
C HIS A 626 13.94 17.78 18.17
N CYS A 627 13.60 19.04 17.89
CA CYS A 627 12.85 19.45 16.71
C CYS A 627 13.79 19.65 15.50
N PHE A 628 13.25 19.50 14.29
CA PHE A 628 13.92 19.89 13.05
C PHE A 628 12.88 20.45 12.05
N SER A 629 13.31 21.35 11.18
CA SER A 629 12.45 22.07 10.22
C SER A 629 12.67 21.59 8.79
N ILE A 630 11.58 21.44 8.04
CA ILE A 630 11.57 21.08 6.61
C ILE A 630 10.98 22.26 5.83
N THR A 631 11.74 22.80 4.88
CA THR A 631 11.26 23.84 3.97
C THR A 631 10.42 23.26 2.84
N ASN A 632 9.60 24.08 2.17
CA ASN A 632 8.86 23.63 0.99
C ASN A 632 9.80 23.10 -0.12
N GLN A 633 11.03 23.62 -0.25
CA GLN A 633 12.05 23.09 -1.16
C GLN A 633 12.44 21.64 -0.81
N ARG A 634 12.74 21.37 0.47
CA ARG A 634 13.13 20.01 0.94
C ARG A 634 11.98 19.02 0.88
N TRP A 635 10.77 19.49 1.16
CA TRP A 635 9.55 18.72 0.93
C TRP A 635 9.40 18.35 -0.56
N ALA A 636 9.53 19.33 -1.47
CA ALA A 636 9.40 19.11 -2.91
C ALA A 636 10.49 18.19 -3.47
N LEU A 637 11.74 18.36 -3.02
CA LEU A 637 12.86 17.47 -3.33
C LEU A 637 12.55 16.02 -2.92
N THR A 638 12.11 15.82 -1.69
CA THR A 638 11.76 14.48 -1.18
C THR A 638 10.61 13.87 -1.99
N ALA A 639 9.52 14.62 -2.19
CA ALA A 639 8.33 14.15 -2.89
C ALA A 639 8.63 13.78 -4.35
N LEU A 640 9.28 14.67 -5.12
CA LEU A 640 9.60 14.46 -6.53
C LEU A 640 10.72 13.43 -6.72
N GLY A 641 11.73 13.43 -5.85
CA GLY A 641 12.80 12.43 -5.82
C GLY A 641 12.25 11.03 -5.58
N THR A 642 11.42 10.85 -4.54
CA THR A 642 10.76 9.58 -4.24
C THR A 642 9.79 9.15 -5.35
N ALA A 643 8.95 10.06 -5.87
CA ALA A 643 8.02 9.74 -6.96
C ALA A 643 8.74 9.24 -8.22
N SER A 644 9.94 9.76 -8.47
CA SER A 644 10.76 9.40 -9.64
C SER A 644 11.59 8.14 -9.41
N SER A 645 12.15 7.91 -8.21
CA SER A 645 12.94 6.71 -7.91
C SER A 645 12.07 5.46 -7.73
N THR A 646 10.89 5.58 -7.12
CA THR A 646 9.86 4.51 -7.07
C THR A 646 9.22 4.20 -8.44
N ALA A 647 9.36 5.14 -9.39
CA ALA A 647 8.55 5.25 -10.60
C ALA A 647 7.05 5.09 -10.30
N ILE A 648 6.50 5.84 -9.32
CA ILE A 648 5.06 5.85 -9.01
C ILE A 648 4.27 6.28 -10.24
N ARG A 649 3.15 5.58 -10.47
CA ARG A 649 2.20 5.83 -11.54
C ARG A 649 0.85 6.20 -10.95
N ARG A 650 0.06 6.98 -11.70
CA ARG A 650 -1.33 7.32 -11.34
C ARG A 650 -2.23 6.07 -11.12
N SER A 651 -1.87 4.94 -11.71
CA SER A 651 -2.53 3.65 -11.54
C SER A 651 -2.20 2.91 -10.22
N ASP A 652 -1.05 3.21 -9.59
CA ASP A 652 -0.60 2.57 -8.35
C ASP A 652 -1.45 2.98 -7.13
N THR A 653 -1.45 2.12 -6.11
CA THR A 653 -1.78 2.52 -4.73
C THR A 653 -0.53 2.41 -3.87
N SER A 654 -0.19 3.50 -3.18
CA SER A 654 0.85 3.56 -2.15
C SER A 654 0.24 3.34 -0.78
N TYR A 655 0.53 2.21 -0.14
CA TYR A 655 0.13 1.92 1.23
C TYR A 655 1.13 2.54 2.21
N CYS A 656 0.64 3.48 3.01
CA CYS A 656 1.36 4.20 4.04
C CYS A 656 1.02 3.58 5.40
N TRP A 657 1.95 2.77 5.91
CA TRP A 657 1.80 2.05 7.18
C TRP A 657 2.42 2.79 8.37
N THR A 658 3.07 3.93 8.12
CA THR A 658 3.73 4.79 9.10
C THR A 658 2.85 5.98 9.53
N PRO A 659 2.97 6.47 10.77
CA PRO A 659 2.23 7.65 11.23
C PRO A 659 2.55 8.92 10.42
N LEU A 660 1.56 9.81 10.25
CA LEU A 660 1.77 11.08 9.52
C LEU A 660 2.66 12.10 10.25
N HIS A 661 2.96 11.88 11.54
CA HIS A 661 3.97 12.66 12.27
C HIS A 661 5.41 12.14 12.06
N ASP A 662 5.58 11.01 11.34
CA ASP A 662 6.90 10.57 10.87
C ASP A 662 7.16 11.03 9.43
N ALA A 663 8.42 11.34 9.12
CA ALA A 663 8.81 11.83 7.80
C ALA A 663 8.55 10.80 6.69
N THR A 664 8.66 9.50 6.99
CA THR A 664 8.35 8.40 6.06
C THR A 664 6.88 8.41 5.64
N GLY A 665 5.97 8.72 6.58
CA GLY A 665 4.54 8.77 6.32
C GLY A 665 4.16 9.96 5.45
N LEU A 666 4.32 11.17 5.98
CA LEU A 666 3.85 12.37 5.29
C LEU A 666 4.79 12.80 4.14
N VAL A 667 6.08 12.96 4.42
CA VAL A 667 7.04 13.65 3.53
C VAL A 667 7.54 12.72 2.40
N VAL A 668 7.63 11.42 2.67
CA VAL A 668 7.97 10.40 1.66
C VAL A 668 6.69 9.82 1.03
N ALA A 669 5.93 8.99 1.76
CA ALA A 669 4.87 8.15 1.17
C ALA A 669 3.68 8.94 0.59
N VAL A 670 3.04 9.79 1.40
CA VAL A 670 1.88 10.58 0.97
C VAL A 670 2.27 11.60 -0.08
N SER A 671 3.38 12.32 0.12
CA SER A 671 3.80 13.41 -0.77
C SER A 671 4.28 12.94 -2.14
N ALA A 672 5.02 11.82 -2.22
CA ALA A 672 5.43 11.24 -3.50
C ALA A 672 4.22 10.78 -4.33
N SER A 673 3.24 10.17 -3.67
CA SER A 673 1.98 9.74 -4.30
C SER A 673 1.19 10.95 -4.80
N LEU A 674 1.09 12.01 -4.01
CA LEU A 674 0.41 13.26 -4.36
C LEU A 674 1.02 13.94 -5.60
N VAL A 675 2.35 14.12 -5.66
CA VAL A 675 2.97 14.79 -6.82
C VAL A 675 2.86 13.96 -8.11
N ALA A 676 2.85 12.63 -7.99
CA ALA A 676 2.61 11.72 -9.12
C ALA A 676 1.12 11.58 -9.50
N GLY A 677 0.19 12.04 -8.66
CA GLY A 677 -1.26 11.91 -8.87
C GLY A 677 -1.78 10.49 -8.64
N ALA A 678 -1.10 9.70 -7.81
CA ALA A 678 -1.43 8.31 -7.48
C ALA A 678 -2.31 8.21 -6.22
N ARG A 679 -2.86 7.01 -5.97
CA ARG A 679 -3.69 6.75 -4.79
C ARG A 679 -2.83 6.50 -3.56
N VAL A 680 -3.16 7.14 -2.45
CA VAL A 680 -2.67 6.81 -1.11
C VAL A 680 -3.64 5.85 -0.42
N ALA A 681 -3.14 4.88 0.33
CA ALA A 681 -3.91 4.16 1.34
C ALA A 681 -3.25 4.41 2.70
N LEU A 682 -4.01 4.95 3.66
CA LEU A 682 -3.54 5.13 5.04
C LEU A 682 -3.98 3.94 5.88
N ALA A 683 -3.04 3.28 6.53
CA ALA A 683 -3.35 2.33 7.59
C ALA A 683 -3.94 3.08 8.80
N LYS A 684 -4.75 2.38 9.62
CA LYS A 684 -5.15 2.89 10.94
C LYS A 684 -3.97 2.90 11.92
N GLU A 685 -3.31 1.75 12.04
CA GLU A 685 -2.21 1.49 12.97
C GLU A 685 -1.17 0.55 12.34
N PHE A 686 -0.03 0.36 13.01
CA PHE A 686 0.95 -0.66 12.64
C PHE A 686 0.55 -2.03 13.22
N ASP A 687 -0.39 -2.71 12.55
CA ASP A 687 -0.78 -4.10 12.87
C ASP A 687 -0.49 -5.08 11.73
N ILE A 688 0.14 -6.20 12.07
CA ILE A 688 0.44 -7.31 11.15
C ILE A 688 -0.82 -8.11 10.80
N ALA A 689 -1.82 -8.17 11.69
CA ALA A 689 -3.04 -8.94 11.46
C ALA A 689 -3.97 -8.26 10.45
N THR A 690 -4.12 -6.92 10.47
CA THR A 690 -4.84 -6.20 9.40
C THR A 690 -4.06 -6.05 8.10
N PHE A 691 -2.71 -5.98 8.14
CA PHE A 691 -1.85 -5.65 6.99
C PHE A 691 -2.29 -6.29 5.67
N TRP A 692 -2.48 -7.61 5.64
CA TRP A 692 -2.83 -8.31 4.40
C TRP A 692 -4.26 -8.06 3.93
N LYS A 693 -5.20 -7.83 4.84
CA LYS A 693 -6.57 -7.43 4.48
C LYS A 693 -6.56 -6.01 3.91
N GLU A 694 -5.84 -5.07 4.53
CA GLU A 694 -5.73 -3.69 4.05
C GLU A 694 -4.99 -3.60 2.71
N ALA A 695 -3.83 -4.26 2.60
CA ALA A 695 -3.04 -4.28 1.37
C ALA A 695 -3.79 -4.88 0.17
N ARG A 696 -4.60 -5.94 0.38
CA ARG A 696 -5.48 -6.51 -0.67
C ARG A 696 -6.77 -5.72 -0.88
N GLY A 697 -7.33 -5.12 0.17
CA GLY A 697 -8.56 -4.32 0.14
C GLY A 697 -8.38 -3.03 -0.65
N TYR A 698 -7.33 -2.27 -0.35
CA TYR A 698 -6.96 -1.04 -1.05
C TYR A 698 -6.22 -1.27 -2.38
N GLY A 699 -5.70 -2.47 -2.58
CA GLY A 699 -4.89 -2.87 -3.73
C GLY A 699 -3.54 -2.17 -3.78
N ALA A 700 -2.73 -2.40 -2.75
CA ALA A 700 -1.37 -1.90 -2.64
C ALA A 700 -0.50 -2.39 -3.81
N ARG A 701 0.16 -1.44 -4.48
CA ARG A 701 1.24 -1.69 -5.44
C ARG A 701 2.60 -1.33 -4.84
N ILE A 702 2.66 -0.28 -4.03
CA ILE A 702 3.84 0.10 -3.27
C ILE A 702 3.48 0.09 -1.78
N VAL A 703 4.37 -0.43 -0.95
CA VAL A 703 4.27 -0.35 0.51
C VAL A 703 5.43 0.49 1.04
N PHE A 704 5.10 1.52 1.82
CA PHE A 704 6.11 2.35 2.47
C PHE A 704 6.42 1.86 3.89
N TYR A 705 7.72 1.77 4.22
CA TYR A 705 8.23 1.28 5.50
C TYR A 705 9.31 2.20 6.08
N SER A 706 9.51 2.12 7.39
CA SER A 706 10.66 2.71 8.09
C SER A 706 11.43 1.61 8.82
N GLY A 707 12.77 1.69 8.79
CA GLY A 707 13.67 0.81 9.53
C GLY A 707 13.35 -0.68 9.38
N CYS A 708 13.14 -1.34 10.51
CA CYS A 708 12.88 -2.78 10.60
C CYS A 708 11.39 -3.17 10.57
N MET A 709 10.42 -2.30 10.24
CA MET A 709 8.97 -2.62 10.28
C MET A 709 8.63 -3.96 9.60
N LEU A 710 9.19 -4.22 8.41
CA LEU A 710 8.90 -5.43 7.63
C LEU A 710 9.41 -6.72 8.29
N ARG A 711 10.26 -6.64 9.32
CA ARG A 711 10.70 -7.78 10.14
C ARG A 711 9.52 -8.57 10.67
N GLU A 712 8.55 -7.87 11.27
CA GLU A 712 7.43 -8.50 11.96
C GLU A 712 6.47 -9.15 10.95
N LEU A 713 6.33 -8.56 9.76
CA LEU A 713 5.64 -9.18 8.63
C LEU A 713 6.34 -10.47 8.13
N VAL A 714 7.69 -10.53 8.13
CA VAL A 714 8.44 -11.72 7.67
C VAL A 714 8.76 -12.74 8.76
N ASP A 715 8.60 -12.39 10.04
CA ASP A 715 8.67 -13.31 11.20
C ASP A 715 7.30 -13.93 11.54
N ALA A 716 6.19 -13.25 11.22
CA ALA A 716 4.83 -13.77 11.40
C ALA A 716 4.55 -15.01 10.51
N PRO A 717 3.58 -15.88 10.87
CA PRO A 717 3.15 -17.01 10.03
C PRO A 717 2.76 -16.60 8.60
N ILE A 718 2.83 -17.53 7.65
CA ILE A 718 2.42 -17.27 6.26
C ILE A 718 0.90 -17.11 6.21
N HIS A 719 0.46 -15.94 5.76
CA HIS A 719 -0.95 -15.58 5.67
C HIS A 719 -1.53 -15.95 4.29
N LYS A 720 -2.77 -16.42 4.26
CA LYS A 720 -3.45 -16.92 3.04
C LYS A 720 -3.48 -15.89 1.89
N LEU A 721 -3.58 -14.60 2.24
CA LEU A 721 -3.62 -13.48 1.29
C LEU A 721 -2.23 -13.04 0.76
N GLU A 722 -1.12 -13.69 1.16
CA GLU A 722 0.19 -13.51 0.50
C GLU A 722 0.15 -14.02 -0.95
N LYS A 723 -0.62 -15.09 -1.21
CA LYS A 723 -0.75 -15.67 -2.56
C LYS A 723 -1.43 -14.68 -3.50
N GLY A 724 -0.77 -14.39 -4.63
CA GLY A 724 -1.30 -13.52 -5.68
C GLY A 724 -1.21 -12.01 -5.39
N HIS A 725 -0.46 -11.59 -4.36
CA HIS A 725 -0.38 -10.17 -3.99
C HIS A 725 0.12 -9.26 -5.12
N SER A 726 -0.43 -8.04 -5.19
CA SER A 726 -0.16 -7.07 -6.26
C SER A 726 1.05 -6.15 -6.01
N ILE A 727 1.66 -6.24 -4.83
CA ILE A 727 2.79 -5.40 -4.41
C ILE A 727 3.98 -5.64 -5.35
N ARG A 728 4.47 -4.56 -5.98
CA ARG A 728 5.66 -4.55 -6.85
C ARG A 728 6.90 -4.01 -6.14
N LEU A 729 6.72 -3.16 -5.13
CA LEU A 729 7.82 -2.44 -4.49
C LEU A 729 7.55 -2.21 -3.00
N PHE A 730 8.53 -2.51 -2.18
CA PHE A 730 8.69 -1.92 -0.85
C PHE A 730 9.65 -0.74 -0.98
N ALA A 731 9.25 0.46 -0.54
CA ALA A 731 10.08 1.67 -0.58
C ALA A 731 10.19 2.30 0.81
N GLY A 732 11.38 2.72 1.24
CA GLY A 732 11.55 3.18 2.62
C GLY A 732 12.97 3.52 3.01
N VAL A 733 13.20 3.67 4.32
CA VAL A 733 14.45 4.20 4.88
C VAL A 733 15.05 3.30 5.96
N GLY A 734 16.25 2.78 5.74
CA GLY A 734 17.09 2.16 6.77
C GLY A 734 16.80 0.68 7.08
N MET A 735 16.40 -0.13 6.10
CA MET A 735 16.27 -1.58 6.25
C MET A 735 17.66 -2.25 6.23
N PRO A 736 18.00 -3.10 7.22
CA PRO A 736 19.24 -3.90 7.18
C PRO A 736 19.30 -4.83 5.96
N GLU A 737 20.48 -5.02 5.38
CA GLU A 737 20.66 -5.82 4.15
C GLU A 737 20.11 -7.25 4.29
N ALA A 738 20.31 -7.90 5.43
CA ALA A 738 19.78 -9.23 5.69
C ALA A 738 18.25 -9.27 5.82
N LEU A 739 17.63 -8.23 6.39
CA LEU A 739 16.17 -8.11 6.40
C LEU A 739 15.64 -7.89 4.97
N SER A 740 16.32 -7.07 4.15
CA SER A 740 16.00 -6.90 2.73
C SER A 740 16.06 -8.23 1.97
N LYS A 741 17.14 -9.01 2.16
CA LYS A 741 17.26 -10.37 1.60
C LYS A 741 16.10 -11.29 2.03
N ARG A 742 15.67 -11.25 3.31
CA ARG A 742 14.52 -12.02 3.81
C ARG A 742 13.17 -11.58 3.21
N VAL A 743 12.92 -10.27 3.13
CA VAL A 743 11.69 -9.70 2.52
C VAL A 743 11.60 -10.09 1.04
N GLY A 744 12.67 -9.88 0.27
CA GLY A 744 12.75 -10.25 -1.15
C GLY A 744 12.74 -11.76 -1.42
N ALA A 745 13.04 -12.59 -0.42
CA ALA A 745 12.87 -14.04 -0.51
C ALA A 745 11.41 -14.48 -0.34
N ARG A 746 10.69 -13.92 0.64
CA ARG A 746 9.29 -14.30 0.96
C ARG A 746 8.27 -13.66 0.02
N LEU A 747 8.38 -12.35 -0.26
CA LEU A 747 7.32 -11.56 -0.89
C LEU A 747 7.55 -11.32 -2.40
N LYS A 748 8.01 -12.37 -3.11
CA LYS A 748 8.24 -12.30 -4.56
C LYS A 748 6.91 -12.10 -5.30
N PRO A 749 6.86 -11.24 -6.34
CA PRO A 749 7.98 -10.65 -7.07
C PRO A 749 8.40 -9.24 -6.60
N ALA A 750 7.99 -8.80 -5.40
CA ALA A 750 8.23 -7.42 -4.97
C ALA A 750 9.73 -7.10 -4.84
N LYS A 751 10.13 -5.94 -5.38
CA LYS A 751 11.46 -5.35 -5.19
C LYS A 751 11.53 -4.55 -3.89
N ILE A 752 12.73 -4.16 -3.50
CA ILE A 752 13.00 -3.29 -2.34
C ILE A 752 13.86 -2.14 -2.81
N MET A 753 13.43 -0.91 -2.54
CA MET A 753 14.21 0.31 -2.75
C MET A 753 14.46 0.98 -1.39
N GLU A 754 15.73 1.07 -1.04
CA GLU A 754 16.20 1.94 0.05
C GLU A 754 16.31 3.39 -0.46
N ILE A 755 15.92 4.33 0.40
CA ILE A 755 16.05 5.78 0.23
C ILE A 755 16.92 6.30 1.39
N PHE A 756 17.80 7.25 1.11
CA PHE A 756 18.57 7.95 2.14
C PHE A 756 18.51 9.45 1.88
N ILE A 757 18.03 10.20 2.88
CA ILE A 757 17.88 11.65 2.82
C ILE A 757 18.86 12.21 3.85
N VAL A 758 19.82 13.02 3.40
CA VAL A 758 20.75 13.68 4.32
C VAL A 758 19.97 14.65 5.18
N ARG A 759 20.17 14.60 6.51
CA ARG A 759 19.47 15.53 7.41
C ARG A 759 19.91 16.96 7.09
N GLY A 760 18.91 17.83 6.96
CA GLY A 760 19.07 19.28 6.86
C GLY A 760 19.90 19.82 5.68
N SER A 761 20.24 18.99 4.69
CA SER A 761 20.74 19.44 3.38
C SER A 761 19.71 19.18 2.27
N ASN A 762 20.09 19.44 1.01
CA ASN A 762 19.30 19.11 -0.17
C ASN A 762 19.88 17.88 -0.94
N ALA A 763 20.54 16.95 -0.24
CA ALA A 763 21.01 15.68 -0.83
C ALA A 763 20.03 14.52 -0.59
N TYR A 764 19.62 13.88 -1.68
CA TYR A 764 18.74 12.72 -1.70
C TYR A 764 19.41 11.59 -2.51
N LEU A 765 19.49 10.41 -1.92
CA LEU A 765 20.07 9.20 -2.49
C LEU A 765 19.02 8.07 -2.52
N ALA A 766 19.05 7.20 -3.52
CA ALA A 766 18.15 6.05 -3.59
C ALA A 766 18.78 4.85 -4.33
N ASN A 767 18.29 3.65 -4.07
CA ASN A 767 18.63 2.42 -4.80
C ASN A 767 17.74 2.27 -6.05
N ILE A 768 17.94 3.12 -7.07
CA ILE A 768 17.08 3.21 -8.27
C ILE A 768 17.05 1.89 -9.05
N SER A 769 18.19 1.19 -9.12
CA SER A 769 18.30 -0.06 -9.86
C SER A 769 17.55 -1.21 -9.18
N CYS A 770 17.43 -1.17 -7.84
CA CYS A 770 16.94 -2.26 -6.98
C CYS A 770 17.67 -3.60 -7.25
N GLN A 771 18.90 -3.56 -7.76
CA GLN A 771 19.68 -4.77 -8.10
C GLN A 771 20.52 -5.25 -6.90
N LYS A 772 21.25 -4.34 -6.25
CA LYS A 772 21.96 -4.64 -5.00
C LYS A 772 20.98 -4.60 -3.84
N THR A 773 21.07 -5.60 -2.95
CA THR A 773 20.29 -5.64 -1.70
C THR A 773 20.93 -4.76 -0.63
N GLY A 774 20.11 -4.16 0.24
CA GLY A 774 20.58 -3.36 1.37
C GLY A 774 20.83 -1.89 1.04
N PRO A 775 21.49 -1.15 1.97
CA PRO A 775 21.61 0.30 1.91
C PRO A 775 22.78 0.73 1.02
N VAL A 776 22.61 0.49 -0.28
CA VAL A 776 23.48 0.96 -1.37
C VAL A 776 22.68 1.90 -2.26
N PHE A 777 23.24 3.05 -2.61
CA PHE A 777 22.51 4.15 -3.21
C PHE A 777 23.28 4.82 -4.36
N GLN A 778 22.52 5.33 -5.34
CA GLN A 778 23.00 6.29 -6.33
C GLN A 778 22.53 7.71 -5.96
N ALA A 779 23.31 8.73 -6.33
CA ALA A 779 22.88 10.12 -6.21
C ALA A 779 21.86 10.48 -7.31
N ILE A 780 20.88 11.31 -6.97
CA ILE A 780 19.79 11.69 -7.88
C ILE A 780 20.07 13.04 -8.55
N PRO A 781 19.88 13.19 -9.88
CA PRO A 781 20.02 14.48 -10.57
C PRO A 781 19.17 15.60 -9.95
N GLY A 782 19.74 16.80 -9.85
CA GLY A 782 19.09 17.97 -9.23
C GLY A 782 19.17 18.03 -7.70
N CYS A 783 19.96 17.16 -7.05
CA CYS A 783 20.26 17.23 -5.62
C CYS A 783 21.57 17.98 -5.34
N SER A 784 21.81 18.35 -4.07
CA SER A 784 23.13 18.81 -3.60
C SER A 784 24.23 17.82 -3.96
N GLU A 785 25.37 18.35 -4.41
CA GLU A 785 26.63 17.63 -4.54
C GLU A 785 27.04 17.01 -3.19
N ILE A 786 27.62 15.81 -3.22
CA ILE A 786 28.07 15.08 -2.04
C ILE A 786 29.53 14.61 -2.18
N ALA A 787 30.21 14.44 -1.04
CA ALA A 787 31.59 13.95 -0.99
C ALA A 787 31.84 13.16 0.29
N LEU A 788 32.82 12.25 0.27
CA LEU A 788 33.27 11.50 1.44
C LEU A 788 34.68 11.96 1.85
N VAL A 789 34.86 12.31 3.13
CA VAL A 789 36.14 12.83 3.67
C VAL A 789 36.67 12.01 4.84
N TYR A 790 37.99 12.02 5.03
CA TYR A 790 38.64 11.45 6.21
C TYR A 790 38.24 12.23 7.47
N TRP A 791 37.83 11.51 8.52
CA TRP A 791 37.35 12.10 9.77
C TRP A 791 38.06 11.52 11.00
N ASN A 792 38.43 12.38 11.95
CA ASN A 792 38.98 12.00 13.24
C ASN A 792 37.84 11.84 14.24
N TYR A 793 37.42 10.59 14.48
CA TYR A 793 36.27 10.26 15.34
C TYR A 793 36.48 10.60 16.83
N GLU A 794 37.72 10.72 17.30
CA GLU A 794 38.00 11.10 18.69
C GLU A 794 37.90 12.62 18.92
N LYS A 795 38.43 13.42 17.98
CA LYS A 795 38.39 14.88 18.05
C LYS A 795 37.11 15.49 17.46
N ASN A 796 36.33 14.69 16.74
CA ASN A 796 35.22 15.09 15.87
C ASN A 796 35.59 16.24 14.91
N LEU A 797 36.69 16.06 14.18
CA LEU A 797 37.21 17.02 13.21
C LEU A 797 37.63 16.28 11.92
N PRO A 798 37.56 16.93 10.75
CA PRO A 798 38.10 16.35 9.52
C PRO A 798 39.63 16.31 9.52
N PHE A 799 40.21 15.51 8.62
CA PHE A 799 41.63 15.66 8.25
C PHE A 799 41.79 16.71 7.15
N LEU A 800 42.85 17.51 7.26
CA LEU A 800 43.21 18.55 6.30
C LEU A 800 44.51 18.21 5.56
N ASP A 801 44.63 18.68 4.32
CA ASP A 801 45.81 18.56 3.49
C ASP A 801 46.85 19.67 3.76
N ALA A 802 47.92 19.70 2.97
CA ALA A 802 48.98 20.71 3.10
C ALA A 802 48.57 22.14 2.65
N ALA A 803 47.43 22.30 1.98
CA ALA A 803 46.86 23.59 1.58
C ALA A 803 45.74 24.07 2.53
N GLY A 804 45.26 23.21 3.44
CA GLY A 804 44.20 23.48 4.40
C GLY A 804 42.80 23.01 3.97
N TYR A 805 42.69 22.27 2.86
CA TYR A 805 41.43 21.69 2.37
C TYR A 805 41.19 20.30 3.00
N LEU A 806 39.94 19.84 3.00
CA LEU A 806 39.56 18.55 3.58
C LEU A 806 39.98 17.39 2.67
N CYS A 807 40.60 16.36 3.24
CA CYS A 807 41.06 15.19 2.48
C CYS A 807 39.89 14.27 2.06
N PRO A 808 39.62 14.05 0.76
CA PRO A 808 38.68 13.03 0.30
C PRO A 808 39.19 11.62 0.64
N VAL A 809 38.27 10.66 0.81
CA VAL A 809 38.64 9.23 0.86
C VAL A 809 38.64 8.62 -0.54
N PRO A 810 39.51 7.64 -0.84
CA PRO A 810 39.42 6.85 -2.06
C PRO A 810 38.30 5.78 -1.96
N ASP A 811 37.94 5.18 -3.09
CA ASP A 811 36.99 4.07 -3.16
C ASP A 811 37.39 2.92 -2.22
N GLY A 812 36.40 2.25 -1.63
CA GLY A 812 36.61 1.20 -0.64
C GLY A 812 37.01 1.68 0.76
N VAL A 813 37.21 2.98 1.01
CA VAL A 813 37.51 3.52 2.36
C VAL A 813 36.28 4.18 3.00
N MET A 814 36.14 4.02 4.33
CA MET A 814 35.10 4.67 5.13
C MET A 814 35.38 6.17 5.31
N GLY A 815 34.46 7.01 4.85
CA GLY A 815 34.50 8.46 5.02
C GLY A 815 33.22 9.03 5.65
N MET A 816 33.34 10.24 6.20
CA MET A 816 32.20 11.06 6.64
C MET A 816 31.51 11.66 5.41
N LEU A 817 30.19 11.49 5.30
CA LEU A 817 29.41 12.08 4.21
C LEU A 817 29.19 13.58 4.45
N LEU A 818 29.67 14.40 3.51
CA LEU A 818 29.38 15.83 3.39
C LEU A 818 28.38 16.09 2.27
N SER A 819 27.58 17.14 2.43
CA SER A 819 26.67 17.64 1.38
C SER A 819 26.86 19.14 1.18
N LYS A 820 27.01 19.56 -0.08
CA LYS A 820 27.24 20.97 -0.46
C LYS A 820 26.01 21.82 -0.21
N SER A 821 26.21 23.03 0.33
CA SER A 821 25.15 24.03 0.52
C SER A 821 25.48 25.31 -0.25
N GLU A 822 24.45 25.93 -0.82
CA GLU A 822 24.54 27.27 -1.41
C GLU A 822 24.42 28.37 -0.34
N ASN A 823 23.78 28.06 0.79
CA ASN A 823 23.55 28.98 1.90
C ASN A 823 24.37 28.57 3.13
N CYS A 824 25.21 29.49 3.58
CA CYS A 824 26.10 29.34 4.74
C CYS A 824 25.38 29.45 6.10
N ALA A 825 24.05 29.66 6.11
CA ALA A 825 23.26 29.88 7.32
C ALA A 825 23.24 28.64 8.22
N GLU A 826 23.28 28.86 9.54
CA GLU A 826 23.20 27.79 10.54
C GLU A 826 21.78 27.19 10.58
N TYR A 827 21.56 26.13 9.79
CA TYR A 827 20.42 25.25 9.98
C TYR A 827 20.53 24.60 11.36
N LEU A 828 19.53 24.86 12.22
CA LEU A 828 19.54 24.57 13.66
C LEU A 828 20.06 23.16 14.02
N GLY A 829 21.32 23.09 14.45
CA GLY A 829 21.96 21.89 15.00
C GLY A 829 22.91 21.13 14.08
N GLU A 830 23.21 21.63 12.87
CA GLU A 830 24.12 20.98 11.92
C GLU A 830 25.43 21.75 11.72
N GLN A 831 26.54 21.01 11.58
CA GLN A 831 27.87 21.59 11.44
C GLN A 831 28.17 21.93 9.97
N THR A 832 28.20 23.21 9.64
CA THR A 832 28.70 23.72 8.36
C THR A 832 30.22 23.91 8.43
N ILE A 833 30.94 23.46 7.39
CA ILE A 833 32.38 23.65 7.21
C ILE A 833 32.60 24.47 5.93
N TYR A 834 33.61 25.34 5.94
CA TYR A 834 33.94 26.27 4.88
C TYR A 834 35.34 26.00 4.32
N ASN A 835 35.56 26.25 3.03
CA ASN A 835 36.83 25.97 2.34
C ASN A 835 37.20 24.48 2.40
N VAL A 836 36.25 23.65 1.96
CA VAL A 836 36.33 22.19 2.01
C VAL A 836 37.16 21.64 0.87
N PHE A 837 36.89 22.03 -0.37
CA PHE A 837 37.70 21.66 -1.55
C PHE A 837 38.16 22.88 -2.35
N SER A 838 37.56 24.04 -2.11
CA SER A 838 37.85 25.30 -2.80
C SER A 838 37.55 26.50 -1.91
N LYS A 839 38.33 27.58 -2.05
CA LYS A 839 38.14 28.78 -1.23
C LYS A 839 36.74 29.38 -1.44
N GLY A 840 35.97 29.48 -0.35
CA GLY A 840 34.62 30.06 -0.35
C GLY A 840 33.47 29.07 -0.58
N ASP A 841 33.73 27.76 -0.77
CA ASP A 841 32.66 26.77 -0.70
C ASP A 841 32.20 26.52 0.76
N CYS A 842 31.00 25.95 0.91
CA CYS A 842 30.50 25.48 2.20
C CYS A 842 29.73 24.16 2.08
N TRP A 843 29.89 23.29 3.08
CA TRP A 843 29.31 21.95 3.12
C TRP A 843 28.82 21.61 4.52
N GLN A 844 27.72 20.86 4.61
CA GLN A 844 27.13 20.36 5.85
C GLN A 844 27.64 18.96 6.16
N VAL A 845 28.00 18.71 7.43
CA VAL A 845 28.40 17.39 7.94
C VAL A 845 27.17 16.60 8.35
N SER A 846 26.93 15.45 7.71
CA SER A 846 25.77 14.60 8.02
C SER A 846 25.86 13.88 9.37
N GLY A 847 27.07 13.49 9.79
CA GLY A 847 27.30 12.56 10.90
C GLY A 847 27.05 11.07 10.54
N ASP A 848 26.74 10.79 9.28
CA ASP A 848 26.56 9.46 8.71
C ASP A 848 27.83 9.05 7.91
N LEU A 849 28.21 7.78 7.98
CA LEU A 849 29.45 7.22 7.44
C LEU A 849 29.15 6.32 6.24
N PHE A 850 29.94 6.49 5.18
CA PHE A 850 29.74 5.83 3.90
C PHE A 850 31.05 5.31 3.31
N GLN A 851 30.93 4.48 2.29
CA GLN A 851 31.99 3.94 1.46
C GLN A 851 31.50 3.94 0.02
N VAL A 852 32.34 4.32 -0.95
CA VAL A 852 32.06 4.08 -2.38
C VAL A 852 32.52 2.67 -2.74
N ASP A 853 31.66 1.88 -3.39
CA ASP A 853 32.02 0.53 -3.87
C ASP A 853 32.58 0.53 -5.30
N SER A 854 32.98 -0.66 -5.80
CA SER A 854 33.65 -0.81 -7.11
C SER A 854 32.84 -0.30 -8.31
N ASP A 855 31.53 -0.10 -8.13
CA ASP A 855 30.62 0.29 -9.19
C ASP A 855 30.20 1.77 -9.04
N GLY A 856 30.93 2.53 -8.21
CA GLY A 856 30.71 3.95 -7.93
C GLY A 856 29.50 4.23 -7.02
N GLU A 857 28.97 3.22 -6.32
CA GLU A 857 27.74 3.36 -5.54
C GLU A 857 28.04 3.56 -4.05
N TYR A 858 27.22 4.40 -3.40
CA TYR A 858 27.39 4.78 -2.00
C TYR A 858 26.77 3.73 -1.10
N ARG A 859 27.58 3.00 -0.33
CA ARG A 859 27.15 2.08 0.72
C ARG A 859 27.15 2.78 2.08
N PHE A 860 25.99 2.84 2.74
CA PHE A 860 25.92 3.32 4.13
C PHE A 860 26.58 2.30 5.05
N LEU A 861 27.49 2.76 5.91
CA LEU A 861 28.15 1.94 6.91
C LEU A 861 27.49 2.12 8.28
N ASP A 862 27.58 3.29 8.90
CA ASP A 862 27.00 3.51 10.23
C ASP A 862 26.81 5.01 10.52
N ARG A 863 26.25 5.36 11.67
CA ARG A 863 26.32 6.72 12.21
C ARG A 863 27.56 6.90 13.06
N CYS A 864 28.24 8.04 12.99
CA CYS A 864 29.42 8.33 13.81
C CYS A 864 29.17 8.13 15.32
N LYS A 865 27.96 8.43 15.81
CA LYS A 865 27.54 8.23 17.22
C LYS A 865 27.37 6.76 17.65
N ASN A 866 27.26 5.83 16.71
CA ASN A 866 27.02 4.42 17.00
C ASN A 866 28.33 3.65 17.25
N LEU A 867 29.41 4.07 16.56
CA LEU A 867 30.74 3.47 16.57
C LEU A 867 31.18 2.94 17.95
N ILE A 868 31.84 1.78 17.93
CA ILE A 868 32.39 1.15 19.12
C ILE A 868 33.87 1.52 19.22
N ARG A 869 34.22 2.32 20.24
CA ARG A 869 35.60 2.70 20.54
C ARG A 869 36.32 1.52 21.21
N VAL A 870 36.99 0.70 20.41
CA VAL A 870 37.89 -0.35 20.93
C VAL A 870 39.27 0.25 21.21
N LYS A 871 40.21 -0.56 21.71
CA LYS A 871 41.50 -0.09 22.21
C LYS A 871 42.29 0.76 21.20
N ASP A 872 42.39 0.27 19.97
CA ASP A 872 43.29 0.79 18.94
C ASP A 872 42.54 1.15 17.63
N ASP A 873 41.20 1.18 17.63
CA ASP A 873 40.35 1.30 16.43
C ASP A 873 38.90 1.78 16.75
N TYR A 874 38.11 2.09 15.72
CA TYR A 874 36.67 2.40 15.81
C TYR A 874 35.84 1.48 14.91
N LEU A 875 35.02 0.60 15.51
CA LEU A 875 34.26 -0.40 14.75
C LEU A 875 32.84 0.09 14.40
N ALA A 876 32.46 -0.06 13.12
CA ALA A 876 31.08 0.10 12.65
C ALA A 876 30.19 -1.06 13.14
N THR A 877 29.03 -0.73 13.71
CA THR A 877 28.13 -1.70 14.34
C THR A 877 27.45 -2.63 13.32
N THR A 878 27.19 -2.13 12.12
CA THR A 878 26.49 -2.85 11.04
C THR A 878 27.25 -4.03 10.45
N ILE A 879 28.59 -4.01 10.49
CA ILE A 879 29.43 -5.15 10.09
C ILE A 879 29.15 -6.33 11.03
N ILE A 880 29.23 -6.07 12.34
CA ILE A 880 28.97 -7.05 13.41
C ILE A 880 27.55 -7.58 13.31
N GLU A 881 26.56 -6.69 13.10
CA GLU A 881 25.17 -7.07 12.90
C GLU A 881 25.01 -8.00 11.69
N SER A 882 25.59 -7.65 10.54
CA SER A 882 25.40 -8.37 9.28
C SER A 882 25.89 -9.82 9.32
N GLY A 883 26.97 -10.10 10.07
CA GLY A 883 27.41 -11.49 10.33
C GLY A 883 26.44 -12.24 11.26
N LEU A 884 25.96 -11.60 12.33
CA LEU A 884 24.99 -12.19 13.27
C LEU A 884 23.60 -12.40 12.66
N TRP A 885 23.27 -11.69 11.58
CA TRP A 885 22.06 -11.91 10.78
C TRP A 885 22.10 -13.19 9.93
N GLN A 886 23.26 -13.80 9.67
CA GLN A 886 23.34 -15.08 8.92
C GLN A 886 22.92 -16.29 9.77
N LEU A 887 22.81 -16.14 11.10
CA LEU A 887 22.17 -17.13 11.97
C LEU A 887 20.67 -17.21 11.62
N GLU A 888 20.21 -18.35 11.10
CA GLU A 888 18.78 -18.58 10.82
C GLU A 888 17.86 -18.30 12.02
N SER A 889 18.36 -18.44 13.26
CA SER A 889 17.59 -18.17 14.47
C SER A 889 17.32 -16.68 14.73
N THR A 890 17.97 -15.75 14.02
CA THR A 890 17.91 -14.30 14.29
C THR A 890 16.63 -13.66 13.74
N SER A 891 15.88 -12.99 14.62
CA SER A 891 14.82 -12.03 14.23
C SER A 891 15.42 -10.64 14.00
N LEU A 892 16.30 -10.19 14.91
CA LEU A 892 16.97 -8.89 14.86
C LEU A 892 18.28 -8.94 15.65
N ALA A 893 19.34 -8.33 15.11
CA ALA A 893 20.61 -8.11 15.79
C ALA A 893 20.86 -6.60 15.94
N ALA A 894 21.35 -6.17 17.11
CA ALA A 894 21.75 -4.80 17.39
C ALA A 894 23.12 -4.78 18.12
N ALA A 895 24.17 -4.34 17.44
CA ALA A 895 25.52 -4.22 17.99
C ALA A 895 25.74 -2.86 18.66
N TYR A 896 26.48 -2.85 19.76
CA TYR A 896 26.76 -1.67 20.57
C TYR A 896 28.04 -1.85 21.40
N GLY A 897 28.63 -0.73 21.81
CA GLY A 897 29.75 -0.72 22.76
C GLY A 897 29.26 -0.98 24.19
N LEU A 898 29.67 -2.10 24.78
CA LEU A 898 29.39 -2.44 26.17
C LEU A 898 30.51 -1.91 27.07
N ARG A 899 30.18 -0.95 27.94
CA ARG A 899 31.10 -0.46 28.97
C ARG A 899 31.25 -1.48 30.09
N ILE A 900 32.48 -1.73 30.53
CA ILE A 900 32.79 -2.53 31.72
C ILE A 900 33.58 -1.67 32.71
N GLU A 901 33.14 -1.67 33.96
CA GLU A 901 33.83 -1.01 35.07
C GLU A 901 35.26 -1.56 35.23
N GLY A 902 36.24 -0.64 35.23
CA GLY A 902 37.67 -0.93 35.25
C GLY A 902 38.33 -1.05 33.87
N TYR A 903 37.64 -0.69 32.78
CA TYR A 903 38.17 -0.72 31.42
C TYR A 903 37.90 0.58 30.66
N ASP A 904 38.91 1.12 29.97
CA ASP A 904 38.86 2.46 29.35
C ASP A 904 38.17 2.49 27.98
N TYR A 905 37.95 1.33 27.38
CA TYR A 905 37.37 1.17 26.04
C TYR A 905 36.04 0.42 26.10
N ASP A 906 35.33 0.36 24.98
CA ASP A 906 34.07 -0.37 24.89
C ASP A 906 34.32 -1.79 24.36
N LEU A 907 33.63 -2.78 24.91
CA LEU A 907 33.62 -4.13 24.36
C LEU A 907 32.60 -4.23 23.22
N PRO A 908 32.95 -4.78 22.04
CA PRO A 908 31.96 -5.07 21.02
C PRO A 908 30.94 -6.09 21.53
N ALA A 909 29.68 -5.68 21.65
CA ALA A 909 28.58 -6.51 22.14
C ALA A 909 27.39 -6.49 21.18
N VAL A 910 26.59 -7.55 21.20
CA VAL A 910 25.35 -7.66 20.41
C VAL A 910 24.18 -8.01 21.33
N ALA A 911 23.09 -7.26 21.23
CA ALA A 911 21.77 -7.71 21.64
C ALA A 911 21.13 -8.46 20.46
N LEU A 912 20.66 -9.68 20.71
CA LEU A 912 20.14 -10.58 19.70
C LEU A 912 18.74 -11.04 20.10
N GLN A 913 17.74 -10.66 19.31
CA GLN A 913 16.38 -11.19 19.42
C GLN A 913 16.24 -12.38 18.46
N LEU A 914 15.78 -13.52 18.98
CA LEU A 914 15.56 -14.72 18.18
C LEU A 914 14.15 -14.71 17.56
N ARG A 915 13.96 -15.47 16.48
CA ARG A 915 12.64 -15.79 15.93
C ARG A 915 11.86 -16.67 16.91
N SER A 916 10.52 -16.66 16.82
CA SER A 916 9.64 -17.51 17.63
C SER A 916 10.10 -18.97 17.62
N ASP A 917 10.10 -19.59 18.81
CA ASP A 917 10.55 -20.96 19.11
C ASP A 917 12.01 -21.32 18.75
N ALA A 918 12.76 -20.42 18.12
CA ALA A 918 14.15 -20.65 17.75
C ALA A 918 15.07 -20.68 18.98
N LYS A 919 16.10 -21.55 18.93
CA LYS A 919 17.08 -21.74 20.01
C LYS A 919 18.49 -21.60 19.45
N LEU A 920 19.31 -20.80 20.11
CA LEU A 920 20.71 -20.59 19.76
C LEU A 920 21.63 -21.42 20.66
N SER A 921 22.47 -22.26 20.07
CA SER A 921 23.59 -22.89 20.78
C SER A 921 24.89 -22.12 20.58
N ALA A 922 25.77 -22.17 21.59
CA ALA A 922 27.10 -21.55 21.51
C ALA A 922 27.95 -22.11 20.34
N LYS A 923 27.74 -23.38 19.95
CA LYS A 923 28.40 -23.98 18.78
C LYS A 923 27.95 -23.31 17.48
N GLN A 924 26.65 -23.16 17.24
CA GLN A 924 26.12 -22.47 16.05
C GLN A 924 26.63 -21.02 15.97
N LEU A 925 26.58 -20.31 17.11
CA LEU A 925 27.12 -18.95 17.23
C LEU A 925 28.61 -18.89 16.87
N SER A 926 29.41 -19.83 17.37
CA SER A 926 30.85 -19.91 17.06
C SER A 926 31.12 -20.21 15.60
N THR A 927 30.38 -21.14 14.99
CA THR A 927 30.53 -21.49 13.57
C THR A 927 30.24 -20.30 12.67
N VAL A 928 29.08 -19.64 12.83
CA VAL A 928 28.70 -18.50 11.97
C VAL A 928 29.60 -17.29 12.21
N VAL A 929 29.91 -16.93 13.46
CA VAL A 929 30.82 -15.79 13.72
C VAL A 929 32.24 -16.06 13.19
N ALA A 930 32.72 -17.30 13.23
CA ALA A 930 34.04 -17.63 12.67
C ALA A 930 34.07 -17.63 11.13
N GLN A 931 32.92 -17.79 10.46
CA GLN A 931 32.75 -17.74 9.01
C GLN A 931 32.54 -16.32 8.48
N GLU A 932 31.70 -15.53 9.17
CA GLU A 932 31.19 -14.24 8.68
C GLU A 932 31.93 -13.01 9.22
N LEU A 933 32.75 -13.15 10.29
CA LEU A 933 33.41 -12.00 10.93
C LEU A 933 34.92 -12.23 11.16
N ASP A 934 35.71 -11.27 10.69
CA ASP A 934 37.12 -11.11 11.00
C ASP A 934 37.38 -11.10 12.51
N PRO A 935 38.49 -11.66 13.02
CA PRO A 935 38.81 -11.69 14.45
C PRO A 935 38.74 -10.33 15.18
N LYS A 936 38.91 -9.20 14.46
CA LYS A 936 38.78 -7.84 15.01
C LYS A 936 37.32 -7.39 15.23
N THR A 937 36.37 -7.90 14.47
CA THR A 937 34.95 -7.45 14.48
C THR A 937 34.03 -8.42 15.23
N ARG A 938 34.53 -9.58 15.68
CA ARG A 938 33.75 -10.55 16.47
C ARG A 938 33.27 -9.94 17.80
N PRO A 939 31.98 -10.06 18.16
CA PRO A 939 31.49 -9.52 19.41
C PRO A 939 31.94 -10.35 20.62
N LEU A 940 32.59 -9.70 21.59
CA LEU A 940 33.06 -10.37 22.80
C LEU A 940 31.91 -10.84 23.70
N VAL A 941 30.73 -10.21 23.60
CA VAL A 941 29.51 -10.58 24.33
C VAL A 941 28.30 -10.60 23.40
N VAL A 942 27.51 -11.68 23.43
CA VAL A 942 26.24 -11.79 22.70
C VAL A 942 25.13 -12.08 23.71
N ARG A 943 24.22 -11.12 23.88
CA ARG A 943 23.07 -11.19 24.79
C ARG A 943 21.84 -11.66 24.01
N VAL A 944 21.20 -12.75 24.44
CA VAL A 944 19.89 -13.17 23.93
C VAL A 944 18.83 -12.41 24.71
N VAL A 945 18.12 -11.51 24.04
CA VAL A 945 17.09 -10.64 24.64
C VAL A 945 15.72 -10.98 24.07
N ASP A 946 14.68 -10.82 24.89
CA ASP A 946 13.31 -11.18 24.51
C ASP A 946 12.71 -10.14 23.54
N ASN A 947 13.10 -8.86 23.69
CA ASN A 947 12.87 -7.79 22.72
C ASN A 947 14.09 -6.84 22.68
N ILE A 948 14.39 -6.29 21.51
CA ILE A 948 15.33 -5.18 21.34
C ILE A 948 14.54 -3.86 21.41
N PRO A 949 14.98 -2.82 22.15
CA PRO A 949 14.33 -1.52 22.17
C PRO A 949 14.35 -0.86 20.79
N MET A 950 13.21 -0.31 20.35
CA MET A 950 13.04 0.30 19.03
C MET A 950 12.71 1.79 19.14
N THR A 951 13.25 2.58 18.22
CA THR A 951 12.82 3.97 17.98
C THR A 951 11.49 4.00 17.22
N LEU A 952 10.81 5.15 17.18
CA LEU A 952 9.54 5.34 16.45
C LEU A 952 9.67 5.08 14.93
N GLY A 953 10.85 5.32 14.35
CA GLY A 953 11.17 4.93 12.96
C GLY A 953 11.55 3.46 12.79
N HIS A 954 11.24 2.61 13.77
CA HIS A 954 11.57 1.18 13.86
C HIS A 954 13.05 0.85 13.60
N GLN A 955 13.98 1.75 13.96
CA GLN A 955 15.42 1.47 14.05
C GLN A 955 15.78 1.07 15.49
N ALA A 956 16.66 0.09 15.69
CA ALA A 956 17.05 -0.37 17.03
C ALA A 956 17.73 0.74 17.85
N ASP A 957 17.23 1.00 19.06
CA ASP A 957 17.79 2.02 19.94
C ASP A 957 19.02 1.51 20.72
N LYS A 958 20.16 1.63 20.04
CA LYS A 958 21.49 1.31 20.57
C LYS A 958 21.86 2.15 21.80
N SER A 959 21.21 3.29 22.07
CA SER A 959 21.52 4.11 23.25
C SER A 959 20.97 3.49 24.54
N ILE A 960 19.77 2.92 24.49
CA ILE A 960 19.15 2.20 25.61
C ILE A 960 19.98 0.95 25.96
N LEU A 961 20.43 0.21 24.94
CA LEU A 961 21.31 -0.95 25.11
C LEU A 961 22.68 -0.57 25.72
N LYS A 962 23.27 0.57 25.29
CA LYS A 962 24.49 1.12 25.91
C LYS A 962 24.27 1.48 27.39
N SER A 963 23.13 2.08 27.75
CA SER A 963 22.83 2.46 29.16
C SER A 963 22.48 1.28 30.07
N GLU A 964 21.88 0.21 29.55
CA GLU A 964 21.54 -1.00 30.31
C GLU A 964 22.80 -1.83 30.65
N GLY A 965 23.82 -1.77 29.81
CA GLY A 965 25.10 -2.45 30.01
C GLY A 965 24.96 -3.98 30.00
N LEU A 966 25.25 -4.62 31.14
CA LEU A 966 25.17 -6.06 31.35
C LEU A 966 24.38 -6.36 32.64
N PRO A 967 23.04 -6.46 32.57
CA PRO A 967 22.20 -6.65 33.75
C PRO A 967 22.39 -8.05 34.38
N PRO A 968 22.06 -8.26 35.68
CA PRO A 968 22.19 -9.55 36.34
C PRO A 968 21.41 -10.71 35.67
N SER A 969 20.33 -10.39 34.94
CA SER A 969 19.54 -11.33 34.13
C SER A 969 20.33 -11.90 32.93
N ALA A 970 21.27 -11.14 32.36
CA ALA A 970 22.10 -11.59 31.25
C ALA A 970 23.02 -12.77 31.65
N LEU A 971 23.41 -12.84 32.93
CA LEU A 971 24.27 -13.90 33.48
C LEU A 971 23.54 -15.22 33.77
N GLN A 972 22.26 -15.33 33.40
CA GLN A 972 21.48 -16.57 33.50
C GLN A 972 21.84 -17.55 32.36
N ARG A 973 21.76 -18.85 32.64
CA ARG A 973 22.18 -19.91 31.70
C ARG A 973 21.40 -19.81 30.39
N GLY A 974 22.10 -19.45 29.30
CA GLY A 974 21.52 -19.34 27.95
C GLY A 974 20.99 -17.95 27.57
N LYS A 975 20.98 -16.97 28.50
CA LYS A 975 20.63 -15.57 28.20
C LYS A 975 21.81 -14.74 27.66
N SER A 976 23.06 -15.21 27.78
CA SER A 976 24.21 -14.59 27.13
C SER A 976 25.36 -15.57 26.87
N PHE A 977 26.20 -15.20 25.90
CA PHE A 977 27.43 -15.88 25.51
C PHE A 977 28.61 -14.91 25.54
N TRP A 978 29.82 -15.41 25.72
CA TRP A 978 31.07 -14.66 25.58
C TRP A 978 32.05 -15.42 24.68
N LEU A 979 32.84 -14.70 23.88
CA LEU A 979 33.91 -15.30 23.08
C LEU A 979 35.13 -15.57 23.97
N ASN A 980 35.51 -16.83 24.15
CA ASN A 980 36.70 -17.20 24.90
C ASN A 980 37.96 -17.07 23.99
N PRO A 981 38.87 -16.11 24.23
CA PRO A 981 40.03 -15.87 23.37
C PRO A 981 41.10 -16.98 23.44
N GLN A 982 40.98 -17.93 24.37
CA GLN A 982 41.88 -19.09 24.45
C GLN A 982 41.46 -20.26 23.55
N THR A 983 40.19 -20.30 23.13
CA THR A 983 39.62 -21.37 22.32
C THR A 983 39.03 -20.89 20.99
N ASP A 984 38.88 -19.58 20.80
CA ASP A 984 38.16 -18.94 19.68
C ASP A 984 36.75 -19.53 19.49
N GLN A 985 36.07 -19.80 20.60
CA GLN A 985 34.70 -20.32 20.65
C GLN A 985 33.87 -19.58 21.70
N TYR A 986 32.57 -19.50 21.48
CA TYR A 986 31.64 -18.96 22.47
C TYR A 986 31.36 -19.97 23.58
N GLU A 987 31.34 -19.49 24.82
CA GLU A 987 30.84 -20.20 26.00
C GLU A 987 29.65 -19.44 26.60
N ALA A 988 28.87 -20.07 27.48
CA ALA A 988 27.81 -19.39 28.22
C ALA A 988 28.38 -18.34 29.20
N LEU A 989 27.90 -17.10 29.12
CA LEU A 989 28.30 -16.02 30.02
C LEU A 989 27.55 -16.15 31.36
N ASN A 990 28.30 -16.21 32.45
CA ASN A 990 27.84 -16.31 33.82
C ASN A 990 28.87 -15.61 34.74
N LYS A 991 28.65 -15.55 36.05
CA LYS A 991 29.57 -14.86 37.00
C LYS A 991 31.03 -15.35 36.90
N THR A 992 31.27 -16.62 36.62
CA THR A 992 32.62 -17.19 36.51
C THR A 992 33.28 -16.83 35.17
N SER A 993 32.56 -16.92 34.05
CA SER A 993 33.08 -16.47 32.74
C SER A 993 33.22 -14.96 32.63
N LEU A 994 32.38 -14.17 33.30
CA LEU A 994 32.55 -12.71 33.40
C LEU A 994 33.87 -12.36 34.12
N ASN A 995 34.24 -13.10 35.17
CA ASN A 995 35.54 -12.92 35.83
C ASN A 995 36.72 -13.38 34.95
N LYS A 996 36.55 -14.40 34.10
CA LYS A 996 37.56 -14.73 33.05
C LYS A 996 37.71 -13.57 32.07
N LEU A 997 36.61 -13.00 31.58
CA LEU A 997 36.59 -11.86 30.65
C LEU A 997 37.25 -10.62 31.26
N LYS A 998 36.87 -10.21 32.48
CA LYS A 998 37.55 -9.11 33.21
C LYS A 998 39.06 -9.34 33.31
N LYS A 999 39.50 -10.55 33.67
CA LYS A 999 40.93 -10.89 33.73
C LYS A 999 41.62 -10.86 32.36
N ALA A 1000 40.97 -11.31 31.29
CA ALA A 1000 41.51 -11.26 29.93
C ALA A 1000 41.68 -9.82 29.41
N LEU A 1001 40.89 -8.88 29.93
CA LEU A 1001 40.97 -7.44 29.64
C LEU A 1001 42.00 -6.69 30.52
N GLY A 1002 42.68 -7.38 31.44
CA GLY A 1002 43.64 -6.77 32.37
C GLY A 1002 43.02 -6.09 33.59
N ILE A 1003 41.74 -6.31 33.88
CA ILE A 1003 41.04 -5.69 35.01
C ILE A 1003 41.34 -6.50 36.28
N ASP A 1004 42.15 -5.93 37.17
CA ASP A 1004 42.59 -6.59 38.41
C ASP A 1004 41.54 -6.45 39.54
N ASN A 1005 40.97 -7.58 39.97
CA ASN A 1005 39.99 -7.64 41.06
C ASN A 1005 40.68 -7.58 42.46
N THR A 1006 41.50 -6.55 42.71
CA THR A 1006 42.35 -6.44 43.92
C THR A 1006 41.91 -5.37 44.92
N THR A 1007 40.72 -4.78 44.75
CA THR A 1007 40.19 -3.65 45.55
C THR A 1007 38.95 -3.97 46.39
N ASP A 1008 38.79 -5.20 46.88
CA ASP A 1008 37.73 -5.54 47.86
C ASP A 1008 38.23 -6.41 49.04
N LYS A 1009 39.37 -6.01 49.63
CA LYS A 1009 39.95 -6.60 50.85
C LYS A 1009 40.65 -5.57 51.75
N ASN A 1010 40.01 -4.42 52.03
CA ASN A 1010 40.44 -3.53 53.12
C ASN A 1010 39.31 -2.58 53.61
N VAL A 1011 38.29 -3.16 54.23
CA VAL A 1011 37.43 -2.44 55.19
C VAL A 1011 37.55 -3.16 56.54
N GLY A 1012 37.77 -2.38 57.62
CA GLY A 1012 38.35 -2.89 58.86
C GLY A 1012 37.41 -3.75 59.72
N LYS A 1013 38.01 -4.69 60.48
CA LYS A 1013 37.34 -5.30 61.64
C LYS A 1013 37.22 -4.26 62.77
N PRO A 1014 36.02 -3.98 63.30
CA PRO A 1014 35.90 -3.33 64.61
C PRO A 1014 36.33 -4.29 65.71
N SER A 1015 37.09 -3.80 66.69
CA SER A 1015 37.57 -4.57 67.84
C SER A 1015 36.53 -4.67 68.95
N SER A 1016 35.79 -5.78 69.01
CA SER A 1016 34.84 -6.03 70.09
C SER A 1016 35.54 -6.44 71.40
N ILE A 1017 35.31 -5.67 72.47
CA ILE A 1017 35.84 -5.93 73.81
C ILE A 1017 35.07 -7.09 74.46
N LYS A 1018 35.80 -7.99 75.15
CA LYS A 1018 35.23 -9.16 75.83
C LYS A 1018 34.54 -8.77 77.15
N VAL A 1019 33.31 -9.26 77.34
CA VAL A 1019 32.81 -9.67 78.67
C VAL A 1019 32.22 -11.07 78.54
N LYS A 1020 32.53 -11.95 79.52
CA LYS A 1020 32.07 -13.36 79.55
C LYS A 1020 30.79 -13.49 80.40
N LYS A 1021 29.94 -14.47 80.05
CA LYS A 1021 29.47 -15.53 80.98
C LYS A 1021 28.90 -16.71 80.17
N THR A 1022 29.68 -17.79 80.04
CA THR A 1022 29.51 -19.08 80.75
C THR A 1022 28.39 -19.97 80.24
N ALA A 1023 28.76 -20.94 79.38
CA ALA A 1023 28.13 -22.26 79.33
C ALA A 1023 29.04 -23.25 80.09
N ASN A 1024 28.51 -24.38 80.56
CA ASN A 1024 29.31 -25.43 81.23
C ASN A 1024 28.68 -26.84 81.04
N SER A 1025 29.45 -27.87 81.38
CA SER A 1025 29.09 -29.31 81.48
C SER A 1025 28.49 -30.03 80.26
N THR A 1026 29.39 -30.49 79.39
CA THR A 1026 29.63 -31.93 79.08
C THR A 1026 28.50 -32.96 79.17
N LYS A 1027 28.32 -33.72 78.07
CA LYS A 1027 28.28 -35.21 77.91
C LYS A 1027 27.63 -35.54 76.55
N SER A 1028 27.89 -36.57 75.75
CA SER A 1028 28.85 -37.68 75.60
C SER A 1028 28.07 -38.89 75.04
N ASP A 1029 28.37 -39.26 73.79
CA ASP A 1029 28.35 -40.63 73.26
C ASP A 1029 27.08 -41.42 72.83
N ARG A 1030 27.32 -42.27 71.82
CA ARG A 1030 26.67 -43.54 71.39
C ARG A 1030 25.33 -43.58 70.62
N SER A 1031 25.47 -43.51 69.30
CA SER A 1031 25.21 -44.61 68.32
C SER A 1031 24.14 -45.70 68.56
N ILE A 1032 23.29 -45.96 67.52
CA ILE A 1032 22.79 -47.25 66.95
C ILE A 1032 21.71 -46.85 65.90
N SER A 1033 21.73 -47.15 64.59
CA SER A 1033 22.04 -48.34 63.75
C SER A 1033 20.84 -49.28 63.49
N LYS A 1034 20.18 -49.15 62.31
CA LYS A 1034 19.83 -50.26 61.37
C LYS A 1034 19.16 -49.80 60.06
N LYS A 1035 18.99 -50.77 59.14
CA LYS A 1035 18.78 -50.64 57.67
C LYS A 1035 17.29 -50.75 57.21
N THR A 1036 17.12 -50.51 55.88
CA THR A 1036 16.27 -51.24 54.89
C THR A 1036 14.79 -50.89 54.64
N ALA A 1037 14.56 -50.29 53.46
CA ALA A 1037 13.79 -50.81 52.32
C ALA A 1037 12.24 -51.00 52.35
N ALA A 1038 11.56 -50.08 51.67
CA ALA A 1038 10.70 -50.30 50.47
C ALA A 1038 9.39 -51.15 50.50
N ASN A 1039 8.31 -50.52 49.98
CA ASN A 1039 7.52 -50.88 48.78
C ASN A 1039 6.00 -51.17 48.91
N LYS A 1040 5.24 -50.62 47.94
CA LYS A 1040 3.91 -51.00 47.39
C LYS A 1040 2.55 -50.67 48.08
N SER A 1041 1.56 -50.51 47.18
CA SER A 1041 0.10 -50.31 47.30
C SER A 1041 -0.68 -51.63 46.97
N PRO A 1042 -2.03 -51.70 46.73
CA PRO A 1042 -2.86 -50.97 45.74
C PRO A 1042 -3.87 -49.99 46.43
N THR A 1043 -5.09 -49.58 46.02
CA THR A 1043 -6.21 -49.95 45.08
C THR A 1043 -6.98 -48.64 44.68
N GLU A 1044 -8.14 -48.47 44.01
CA GLU A 1044 -9.00 -49.02 42.89
C GLU A 1044 -10.20 -47.99 42.72
N ILE A 1045 -11.12 -47.88 41.72
CA ILE A 1045 -11.48 -48.62 40.49
C ILE A 1045 -12.25 -47.71 39.45
N ASN A 1046 -12.13 -48.03 38.14
CA ASN A 1046 -12.98 -47.87 36.92
C ASN A 1046 -13.88 -46.64 36.50
N GLU A 1047 -13.59 -46.15 35.27
CA GLU A 1047 -14.40 -46.15 34.01
C GLU A 1047 -15.25 -44.96 33.42
N VAL A 1048 -14.85 -44.61 32.16
CA VAL A 1048 -15.66 -44.34 30.93
C VAL A 1048 -16.23 -42.92 30.61
N LEU A 1049 -16.44 -42.70 29.29
CA LEU A 1049 -16.65 -41.47 28.47
C LEU A 1049 -18.01 -41.55 27.71
N PRO A 1050 -18.47 -40.58 26.85
CA PRO A 1050 -18.05 -39.19 26.55
C PRO A 1050 -19.22 -38.13 26.40
N ALA A 1051 -18.84 -36.89 26.00
CA ALA A 1051 -19.51 -36.01 24.98
C ALA A 1051 -20.54 -34.90 25.35
N GLN A 1052 -20.19 -33.69 24.86
CA GLN A 1052 -20.99 -32.57 24.26
C GLN A 1052 -22.07 -31.74 25.01
N LYS A 1053 -21.84 -30.40 24.92
CA LYS A 1053 -22.74 -29.29 24.46
C LYS A 1053 -23.67 -28.47 25.40
N GLU A 1054 -23.61 -27.15 25.10
CA GLU A 1054 -24.68 -26.12 25.00
C GLU A 1054 -25.27 -25.35 26.22
N ASN A 1055 -24.95 -24.05 26.23
CA ASN A 1055 -25.82 -22.84 26.26
C ASN A 1055 -26.63 -22.40 27.52
N GLY A 1056 -26.69 -21.06 27.69
CA GLY A 1056 -27.47 -20.28 28.67
C GLY A 1056 -26.56 -19.33 29.47
N THR A 1057 -26.59 -17.98 29.43
CA THR A 1057 -27.67 -16.95 29.50
C THR A 1057 -28.42 -16.96 30.85
N THR A 1058 -28.61 -15.84 31.59
CA THR A 1058 -28.36 -14.41 31.31
C THR A 1058 -28.26 -13.56 32.62
N GLU A 1059 -27.94 -12.26 32.47
CA GLU A 1059 -28.40 -11.10 33.28
C GLU A 1059 -27.95 -10.84 34.76
N ASP A 1060 -27.38 -9.64 34.94
CA ASP A 1060 -27.67 -8.58 35.93
C ASP A 1060 -27.87 -8.85 37.44
N MET A 1061 -27.09 -8.14 38.29
CA MET A 1061 -27.58 -6.83 38.82
C MET A 1061 -26.53 -5.95 39.57
N THR A 1062 -26.56 -4.66 39.23
CA THR A 1062 -26.31 -3.43 40.04
C THR A 1062 -25.49 -3.42 41.34
N LEU A 1063 -24.47 -2.53 41.34
CA LEU A 1063 -24.19 -1.43 42.29
C LEU A 1063 -24.47 -1.60 43.80
N LEU A 1064 -23.44 -1.28 44.61
CA LEU A 1064 -23.63 -0.47 45.85
C LEU A 1064 -22.37 0.34 46.20
N SER A 1065 -22.57 1.44 46.94
CA SER A 1065 -21.57 2.51 47.18
C SER A 1065 -20.85 2.41 48.53
N GLY A 1066 -19.62 2.93 48.63
CA GLY A 1066 -18.92 3.16 49.90
C GLY A 1066 -18.07 4.43 49.92
N LYS A 1067 -18.50 5.44 50.70
CA LYS A 1067 -17.67 6.59 51.15
C LYS A 1067 -17.26 6.38 52.61
N ASN A 1068 -16.08 6.85 53.03
CA ASN A 1068 -15.87 7.52 54.33
C ASN A 1068 -14.47 8.16 54.50
N VAL A 1069 -14.30 8.92 55.59
CA VAL A 1069 -13.22 9.88 55.95
C VAL A 1069 -12.91 9.66 57.46
N VAL A 1070 -11.79 9.98 58.13
CA VAL A 1070 -10.64 10.92 57.98
C VAL A 1070 -9.32 10.17 58.38
N ALA A 1071 -8.11 10.70 58.65
CA ALA A 1071 -7.49 12.03 58.89
C ALA A 1071 -6.02 11.99 58.37
N ILE A 1072 -5.38 13.08 57.91
CA ILE A 1072 -4.76 14.21 58.66
C ILE A 1072 -3.78 13.78 59.77
N ASN A 1073 -2.49 14.10 59.60
CA ASN A 1073 -1.58 14.49 60.68
C ASN A 1073 -0.45 15.37 60.11
N GLU A 1074 0.02 16.37 60.86
CA GLU A 1074 0.94 17.41 60.36
C GLU A 1074 2.36 17.38 60.98
N ALA A 1075 3.22 18.26 60.45
CA ALA A 1075 4.45 18.85 61.02
C ALA A 1075 5.81 18.20 60.69
N ASN A 1076 6.64 18.91 59.92
CA ASN A 1076 7.78 19.69 60.46
C ASN A 1076 8.62 20.43 59.39
N GLY A 1077 8.98 21.69 59.70
CA GLY A 1077 10.30 22.30 59.40
C GLY A 1077 10.73 22.61 57.94
N PRO A 1078 10.84 23.90 57.56
CA PRO A 1078 11.46 24.31 56.28
C PRO A 1078 12.99 24.49 56.38
N SER A 1079 13.71 24.05 55.35
CA SER A 1079 15.16 24.27 55.19
C SER A 1079 15.46 25.38 54.18
N LYS A 1080 16.30 26.34 54.56
CA LYS A 1080 16.76 27.45 53.69
C LYS A 1080 17.63 26.92 52.54
N ILE A 1081 17.47 27.51 51.35
CA ILE A 1081 18.50 27.51 50.30
C ILE A 1081 19.09 28.92 50.22
N ILE A 1082 20.40 28.99 50.03
CA ILE A 1082 21.17 30.24 49.99
C ILE A 1082 21.15 30.80 48.57
N ILE A 1083 20.93 32.12 48.45
CA ILE A 1083 21.14 32.86 47.21
C ILE A 1083 22.45 33.61 47.37
N GLU A 1084 23.49 33.20 46.64
CA GLU A 1084 24.65 34.05 46.37
C GLU A 1084 24.38 34.88 45.12
N ALA A 1085 24.74 36.17 45.16
CA ALA A 1085 24.54 37.10 44.07
C ALA A 1085 25.80 37.94 43.88
N THR A 1086 26.37 37.92 42.68
CA THR A 1086 27.49 38.77 42.28
C THR A 1086 27.16 39.58 41.03
N LYS A 1087 26.91 40.86 41.28
CA LYS A 1087 27.27 42.03 40.46
C LYS A 1087 28.64 41.86 39.76
N GLU A 1088 29.00 42.56 38.69
CA GLU A 1088 28.34 43.54 37.82
C GLU A 1088 29.21 43.70 36.55
N ASN A 1089 28.65 44.25 35.46
CA ASN A 1089 29.26 45.38 34.75
C ASN A 1089 28.32 45.92 33.66
N GLU A 1090 28.18 47.24 33.62
CA GLU A 1090 27.48 47.99 32.58
C GLU A 1090 28.40 48.25 31.38
N ILE A 1091 27.85 48.76 30.26
CA ILE A 1091 28.31 50.03 29.65
C ILE A 1091 27.39 50.43 28.46
N THR A 1092 26.79 51.62 28.61
CA THR A 1092 26.21 52.55 27.61
C THR A 1092 25.37 52.04 26.41
N ALA A 1093 24.13 52.54 26.34
CA ALA A 1093 23.51 52.94 25.07
C ALA A 1093 23.79 54.44 24.81
N PRO A 1094 23.85 54.85 23.53
CA PRO A 1094 23.05 55.97 23.00
C PRO A 1094 22.53 55.65 21.57
N ASP A 1095 21.65 56.40 20.90
CA ASP A 1095 20.65 57.42 21.30
C ASP A 1095 19.55 57.47 20.21
N TRP A 1096 18.46 58.23 20.42
CA TRP A 1096 17.47 58.50 19.37
C TRP A 1096 17.87 59.68 18.46
N GLN A 1097 17.57 59.60 17.16
CA GLN A 1097 17.35 60.81 16.35
C GLN A 1097 16.48 60.57 15.09
N GLU A 1098 15.54 61.50 14.86
CA GLU A 1098 14.74 61.61 13.63
C GLU A 1098 15.29 62.70 12.70
N SER A 1099 15.36 62.43 11.39
CA SER A 1099 15.20 63.44 10.32
C SER A 1099 14.90 62.68 9.01
N GLN A 1100 13.73 62.80 8.38
CA GLN A 1100 13.07 63.95 7.72
C GLN A 1100 13.64 64.39 6.36
N ILE A 1101 12.70 64.41 5.40
CA ILE A 1101 12.54 65.35 4.28
C ILE A 1101 13.24 65.09 2.94
N SER A 1102 12.40 65.28 1.91
CA SER A 1102 12.64 65.57 0.50
C SER A 1102 12.94 64.44 -0.49
N GLU A 1103 12.56 64.56 -1.77
CA GLU A 1103 11.32 65.07 -2.40
C GLU A 1103 11.38 64.72 -3.90
N HIS A 1104 10.41 65.20 -4.70
CA HIS A 1104 10.39 65.17 -6.18
C HIS A 1104 10.21 63.77 -6.83
N SER A 1105 9.48 63.60 -7.93
CA SER A 1105 8.47 64.48 -8.56
C SER A 1105 7.64 63.71 -9.61
N ARG A 1106 6.42 64.20 -9.87
CA ARG A 1106 5.67 64.24 -11.16
C ARG A 1106 5.96 63.13 -12.21
N GLY A 1107 4.97 62.43 -12.79
CA GLY A 1107 3.55 62.80 -12.92
C GLY A 1107 2.70 61.71 -13.63
N PRO A 1108 1.51 62.07 -14.17
CA PRO A 1108 0.41 61.12 -14.35
C PRO A 1108 0.07 60.74 -15.80
N LEU A 1109 -0.76 59.70 -15.95
CA LEU A 1109 -1.93 59.48 -16.85
C LEU A 1109 -2.48 58.06 -16.46
N LYS A 1110 -3.79 57.72 -16.39
CA LYS A 1110 -4.84 57.69 -17.44
C LYS A 1110 -4.51 56.72 -18.59
N ASP A 1111 -5.41 55.89 -19.10
CA ASP A 1111 -6.88 55.82 -18.98
C ASP A 1111 -7.40 54.38 -19.36
N ILE A 1112 -8.68 54.10 -19.04
CA ILE A 1112 -9.66 53.31 -19.86
C ILE A 1112 -9.60 51.75 -19.97
N GLU A 1113 -10.69 51.14 -19.49
CA GLU A 1113 -11.55 50.03 -20.00
C GLU A 1113 -11.03 48.64 -20.47
N THR A 1114 -11.80 47.60 -20.05
CA THR A 1114 -12.08 46.29 -20.69
C THR A 1114 -10.93 45.48 -21.32
N GLN A 1115 -10.75 44.21 -20.96
CA GLN A 1115 -11.80 43.16 -21.00
C GLN A 1115 -11.58 42.05 -19.96
#